data_AF-A0A1M5ICZ3-F1
#
_entry.id   AF-A0A1M5ICZ3-F1
#
_cell.length_a   1.000
_cell.length_b   1.000
_cell.length_c   1.000
_cell.angle_alpha   90.00
_cell.angle_beta   90.00
_cell.angle_gamma   90.00
#
_symmetry.space_group_name_H-M   'P 1'
#
loop_
_entity.id
_entity.type
_entity.pdbx_description
1 polymer ?
#
loop_
_entity_poly.entity_id
_entity_poly.type
_entity_poly.pdbx_seq_one_letter_code
_entity_poly.pdbx_strand_id
1 'polypeptide(L)'
;MKRYLLLLAMLFLPAVMFAQGTTSGSIEGTVVDDSGEALPGANIVAIHEPTGTEYGTSSRPNGRFTFKSVRVGGPYVIQVTFVGFNPVKKEIANVELGETVEVNFELEEGELTLDEISVVAEADPVFNADRTGAGSHVSREQIDRTPTLDRSLSDFTRLNPQVTSGNSFSGANDRYNNLLVDGATLNDVFGLGEGTPGSQAGVSSPISIDAIEEFNVDIAPFDVTNNGFTGGQINAITKSGTNTFTGSAYYQLRNESFVGNYQTDDGTTSGDYPEFNENYLGLTLGGPVIEDKLFFFVSGEFRRQSSPLTTGIQGSGAVNQFPYEADTFDRISFIADSAYNYNTGGYTSPLSQSQDNNKVLAKLDWNISEDHKLTFRYNFVDAIDEEGIGRGRSSYSYANRAYNFNSVQNSFVTELNSSFGNNTSNMFRAVYTRIRDSRDLDSPAFPEVEVSLSDPNSDDFVSIYMGIDRFSQANRLNQDLIEITDNFTYITGDHEFTLGTSNQIFTFDNLFVQDDFGSYTFYSIEDFRNGDPQEYRYSYLLPGGSPTAKFTGIQLGLYAQDKWQVTNYLKLTLGLRADIPILPDEPTHNPQVEQSFPGYSTSRVASGNVLWSPRFGFNWDLSRGERTTQLRGGVGVFTGNPPFVWISNQYSNTGADYGRIDLGFSDMFDTDIEFSPDPNEQPRADLATTEVNLIEEDFKYPQSLKYNLAVDQQLPFGITGTVEGVFTDMLNEVVFRNINLEQVDTTPYGRPIYGEIFLNEDFQNASGSPERVDGESFTNAIVLDNTNKGYQFSLTGELEKQFDIGFSASLAYTYNRAETINNGSSSRAISNWQYNENFDVNSPELGTADYERRHRILGQFSYQFSFAERFATTVSLIYDGRSGAPFSWIYSGDANADSRFDNDLIYVPASEDEVVMYTDNWDEFNQWIENNESLSDYRGGPVERGTAREPWSNFIDLRINQNIQTVGSQSIEVTASLFNVLNFLNNDWGIQKSVDGFNNYQAVTIRGYEEGSGRPILSFNPENVSEDELYTVNDFSSRWKMQLGIKYNF
;
A
#
# COMPACT_ATOMS: atom_id res chain seq x y z
N MET A 1 -4.10 27.08 26.88
CA MET A 1 -4.64 28.19 26.06
C MET A 1 -3.64 29.29 25.67
N LYS A 2 -2.97 30.01 26.60
CA LYS A 2 -2.08 31.15 26.22
C LYS A 2 -0.82 30.77 25.39
N ARG A 3 -0.30 29.55 25.52
CA ARG A 3 0.80 29.03 24.68
C ARG A 3 0.33 28.65 23.26
N TYR A 4 -0.83 28.00 23.15
CA TYR A 4 -1.45 27.67 21.86
C TYR A 4 -1.89 28.90 21.05
N LEU A 5 -2.36 29.97 21.69
CA LEU A 5 -2.69 31.24 21.04
C LEU A 5 -1.46 31.97 20.46
N LEU A 6 -0.27 31.78 21.04
CA LEU A 6 0.97 32.37 20.55
C LEU A 6 1.53 31.60 19.34
N LEU A 7 1.34 30.27 19.32
CA LEU A 7 1.61 29.40 18.19
C LEU A 7 0.63 29.66 17.03
N LEU A 8 -0.68 29.80 17.33
CA LEU A 8 -1.70 30.23 16.36
C LEU A 8 -1.42 31.63 15.82
N ALA A 9 -0.92 32.55 16.64
CA ALA A 9 -0.55 33.90 16.19
C ALA A 9 0.73 33.95 15.35
N MET A 10 1.65 32.98 15.51
CA MET A 10 2.78 32.80 14.59
C MET A 10 2.34 32.22 13.23
N LEU A 11 1.27 31.41 13.20
CA LEU A 11 0.65 30.88 11.96
C LEU A 11 -0.07 31.96 11.11
N PHE A 12 -0.34 33.15 11.65
CA PHE A 12 -1.10 34.22 10.96
C PHE A 12 -0.32 35.52 10.72
N LEU A 13 1.00 35.55 10.91
CA LEU A 13 1.80 36.71 10.49
C LEU A 13 1.92 36.74 8.96
N PRO A 14 1.55 37.84 8.28
CA PRO A 14 1.71 37.96 6.84
C PRO A 14 3.17 38.26 6.53
N ALA A 15 4.02 37.24 6.60
CA ALA A 15 5.26 37.27 5.86
C ALA A 15 4.89 37.02 4.41
N VAL A 16 5.14 38.01 3.55
CA VAL A 16 5.19 37.82 2.09
C VAL A 16 6.45 37.00 1.81
N MET A 17 6.39 35.75 2.25
CA MET A 17 7.26 34.65 1.88
C MET A 17 6.31 33.77 1.11
N PHE A 18 6.37 33.94 -0.19
CA PHE A 18 6.01 32.85 -1.05
C PHE A 18 7.22 31.84 -0.86
N ALA A 19 7.11 30.50 -1.06
CA ALA A 19 8.19 29.43 -1.07
C ALA A 19 8.09 28.44 -2.28
N GLN A 20 8.98 27.44 -2.66
CA GLN A 20 9.27 26.44 -3.80
C GLN A 20 8.97 24.91 -3.63
N GLY A 21 8.92 24.01 -4.66
CA GLY A 21 8.06 22.77 -4.63
C GLY A 21 8.33 21.54 -5.54
N THR A 22 7.54 20.46 -5.33
CA THR A 22 7.79 19.02 -5.67
C THR A 22 7.09 18.47 -6.93
N THR A 23 6.77 19.31 -7.90
CA THR A 23 5.85 19.03 -9.04
C THR A 23 6.45 19.41 -10.39
N SER A 24 7.75 19.67 -10.39
CA SER A 24 8.43 20.40 -11.45
C SER A 24 9.86 19.88 -11.63
N GLY A 25 10.45 20.13 -12.79
CA GLY A 25 11.87 19.94 -13.04
C GLY A 25 12.68 21.22 -12.87
N SER A 26 13.96 21.15 -13.23
CA SER A 26 14.84 22.31 -13.32
C SER A 26 15.79 22.23 -14.52
N ILE A 27 16.22 23.39 -15.00
CA ILE A 27 17.21 23.51 -16.08
C ILE A 27 18.36 24.35 -15.54
N GLU A 28 19.58 23.85 -15.62
CA GLU A 28 20.78 24.58 -15.20
C GLU A 28 21.90 24.48 -16.22
N GLY A 29 22.96 25.25 -16.03
CA GLY A 29 24.12 25.16 -16.92
C GLY A 29 25.07 26.33 -16.77
N THR A 30 26.03 26.42 -17.67
CA THR A 30 27.04 27.48 -17.72
C THR A 30 27.04 28.20 -19.06
N VAL A 31 27.44 29.48 -19.04
CA VAL A 31 27.68 30.30 -20.23
C VAL A 31 29.13 30.76 -20.20
N VAL A 32 29.90 30.33 -21.20
CA VAL A 32 31.33 30.66 -21.37
C VAL A 32 31.61 31.20 -22.76
N ASP A 33 32.76 31.83 -22.95
CA ASP A 33 33.29 32.18 -24.28
C ASP A 33 34.14 31.05 -24.89
N ASP A 34 34.63 31.28 -26.11
CA ASP A 34 35.51 30.36 -26.88
C ASP A 34 36.85 30.05 -26.19
N SER A 35 37.22 30.85 -25.19
CA SER A 35 38.43 30.70 -24.38
C SER A 35 38.14 29.96 -23.07
N GLY A 36 36.87 29.61 -22.83
CA GLY A 36 36.39 28.96 -21.62
C GLY A 36 36.22 29.89 -20.42
N GLU A 37 36.25 31.22 -20.62
CA GLU A 37 36.02 32.21 -19.58
C GLU A 37 34.52 32.39 -19.35
N ALA A 38 34.11 32.47 -18.09
CA ALA A 38 32.70 32.66 -17.73
C ALA A 38 32.18 34.02 -18.21
N LEU A 39 30.98 34.04 -18.79
CA LEU A 39 30.33 35.27 -19.26
C LEU A 39 29.25 35.71 -18.26
N PRO A 40 29.54 36.60 -17.28
CA PRO A 40 28.56 37.05 -16.31
C PRO A 40 27.56 38.06 -16.90
N GLY A 41 26.28 37.88 -16.60
CA GLY A 41 25.21 38.75 -17.09
C GLY A 41 24.74 38.46 -18.52
N ALA A 42 25.10 37.30 -19.09
CA ALA A 42 24.43 36.75 -20.26
C ALA A 42 22.94 36.55 -19.94
N ASN A 43 22.06 36.93 -20.87
CA ASN A 43 20.61 36.81 -20.73
C ASN A 43 20.16 35.47 -21.34
N ILE A 44 19.48 34.65 -20.54
CA ILE A 44 19.02 33.30 -20.89
C ILE A 44 17.50 33.27 -20.77
N VAL A 45 16.83 32.78 -21.82
CA VAL A 45 15.38 32.57 -21.84
C VAL A 45 15.10 31.14 -22.26
N ALA A 46 14.34 30.38 -21.46
CA ALA A 46 13.81 29.07 -21.80
C ALA A 46 12.31 29.19 -22.08
N ILE A 47 11.84 28.57 -23.17
CA ILE A 47 10.44 28.59 -23.60
C ILE A 47 9.93 27.16 -23.65
N HIS A 48 8.89 26.84 -22.87
CA HIS A 48 8.16 25.59 -23.00
C HIS A 48 7.21 25.70 -24.19
N GLU A 49 7.58 25.09 -25.32
CA GLU A 49 6.87 25.28 -26.60
C GLU A 49 5.38 24.91 -26.54
N PRO A 50 4.95 23.81 -25.87
CA PRO A 50 3.53 23.45 -25.82
C PRO A 50 2.63 24.51 -25.18
N THR A 51 3.14 25.32 -24.26
CA THR A 51 2.33 26.32 -23.52
C THR A 51 2.81 27.75 -23.69
N GLY A 52 3.86 28.00 -24.47
CA GLY A 52 4.49 29.32 -24.57
C GLY A 52 5.01 29.87 -23.23
N THR A 53 5.20 29.00 -22.22
CA THR A 53 5.64 29.46 -20.89
C THR A 53 7.11 29.85 -20.95
N GLU A 54 7.40 31.11 -20.69
CA GLU A 54 8.76 31.65 -20.66
C GLU A 54 9.35 31.64 -19.24
N TYR A 55 10.65 31.34 -19.16
CA TYR A 55 11.48 31.45 -17.96
C TYR A 55 12.72 32.27 -18.32
N GLY A 56 12.96 33.39 -17.63
CA GLY A 56 14.08 34.30 -17.89
C GLY A 56 15.04 34.39 -16.70
N THR A 57 16.35 34.41 -16.96
CA THR A 57 17.38 34.66 -15.94
C THR A 57 18.67 35.20 -16.56
N SER A 58 19.63 35.59 -15.72
CA SER A 58 20.97 35.99 -16.16
C SER A 58 22.05 35.08 -15.57
N SER A 59 23.13 34.83 -16.32
CA SER A 59 24.29 34.10 -15.80
C SER A 59 24.95 34.84 -14.62
N ARG A 60 25.42 34.07 -13.64
CA ARG A 60 26.09 34.53 -12.42
C ARG A 60 27.58 34.83 -12.68
N PRO A 61 28.35 35.38 -11.70
CA PRO A 61 29.79 35.65 -11.86
C PRO A 61 30.65 34.45 -12.30
N ASN A 62 30.22 33.23 -12.00
CA ASN A 62 30.85 31.98 -12.42
C ASN A 62 30.27 31.42 -13.74
N GLY A 63 29.48 32.20 -14.47
CA GLY A 63 28.84 31.80 -15.73
C GLY A 63 27.61 30.92 -15.57
N ARG A 64 27.27 30.48 -14.34
CA ARG A 64 26.15 29.56 -14.10
C ARG A 64 24.79 30.25 -14.21
N PHE A 65 23.79 29.54 -14.72
CA PHE A 65 22.38 29.94 -14.68
C PHE A 65 21.51 28.78 -14.20
N THR A 66 20.29 29.09 -13.74
CA THR A 66 19.32 28.08 -13.29
C THR A 66 17.91 28.58 -13.47
N PHE A 67 17.05 27.76 -14.07
CA PHE A 67 15.60 27.86 -14.06
C PHE A 67 15.05 26.81 -13.09
N LYS A 68 14.36 27.26 -12.05
CA LYS A 68 13.69 26.37 -11.09
C LYS A 68 12.20 26.32 -11.36
N SER A 69 11.60 25.20 -10.98
CA SER A 69 10.17 24.94 -11.14
C SER A 69 9.68 25.11 -12.58
N VAL A 70 10.44 24.54 -13.53
CA VAL A 70 9.98 24.46 -14.91
C VAL A 70 8.95 23.34 -15.03
N ARG A 71 7.99 23.50 -15.94
CA ARG A 71 6.94 22.50 -16.19
C ARG A 71 7.58 21.16 -16.57
N VAL A 72 7.04 20.08 -16.04
CA VAL A 72 7.35 18.73 -16.55
C VAL A 72 6.84 18.63 -17.99
N GLY A 73 7.57 17.91 -18.83
CA GLY A 73 7.26 17.75 -20.24
C GLY A 73 8.25 18.50 -21.15
N GLY A 74 7.84 18.71 -22.39
CA GLY A 74 8.62 19.43 -23.39
C GLY A 74 7.91 19.42 -24.74
N PRO A 75 8.58 19.89 -25.81
CA PRO A 75 9.95 20.38 -25.85
C PRO A 75 10.15 21.79 -25.27
N TYR A 76 11.41 22.10 -24.95
CA TYR A 76 11.89 23.42 -24.55
C TYR A 76 12.91 23.98 -25.55
N VAL A 77 12.84 25.29 -25.80
CA VAL A 77 13.88 26.04 -26.52
C VAL A 77 14.55 27.01 -25.57
N ILE A 78 15.87 26.94 -25.44
CA ILE A 78 16.68 27.85 -24.63
C ILE A 78 17.50 28.74 -25.55
N GLN A 79 17.44 30.05 -25.33
CA GLN A 79 18.21 31.05 -26.05
C GLN A 79 19.11 31.82 -25.09
N VAL A 80 20.39 31.92 -25.44
CA VAL A 80 21.38 32.76 -24.74
C VAL A 80 21.78 33.95 -25.59
N THR A 81 21.85 35.12 -24.97
CA THR A 81 22.23 36.39 -25.60
C THR A 81 23.21 37.15 -24.70
N PHE A 82 24.31 37.66 -25.26
CA PHE A 82 25.26 38.50 -24.54
C PHE A 82 25.82 39.59 -25.47
N VAL A 83 26.07 40.78 -24.93
CA VAL A 83 26.47 41.94 -25.74
C VAL A 83 27.86 41.71 -26.35
N GLY A 84 27.96 41.79 -27.68
CA GLY A 84 29.20 41.56 -28.43
C GLY A 84 29.40 40.12 -28.92
N PHE A 85 28.47 39.22 -28.62
CA PHE A 85 28.50 37.80 -29.00
C PHE A 85 27.31 37.43 -29.88
N ASN A 86 27.44 36.38 -30.68
CA ASN A 86 26.30 35.82 -31.43
C ASN A 86 25.34 35.07 -30.49
N PRO A 87 24.01 35.14 -30.71
CA PRO A 87 23.06 34.38 -29.91
C PRO A 87 23.15 32.87 -30.22
N VAL A 88 23.01 32.04 -29.21
CA VAL A 88 23.01 30.56 -29.33
C VAL A 88 21.67 30.01 -28.84
N LYS A 89 21.14 29.02 -29.55
CA LYS A 89 19.92 28.29 -29.17
C LYS A 89 20.20 26.81 -28.98
N LYS A 90 19.54 26.20 -28.00
CA LYS A 90 19.53 24.75 -27.78
C LYS A 90 18.12 24.27 -27.48
N GLU A 91 17.83 23.05 -27.89
CA GLU A 91 16.55 22.38 -27.64
C GLU A 91 16.73 21.33 -26.55
N ILE A 92 15.74 21.20 -25.67
CA ILE A 92 15.59 20.06 -24.75
C ILE A 92 14.31 19.35 -25.13
N ALA A 93 14.40 18.03 -25.39
CA ALA A 93 13.23 17.25 -25.80
C ALA A 93 12.17 17.14 -24.69
N ASN A 94 12.61 16.90 -23.45
CA ASN A 94 11.74 16.70 -22.29
C ASN A 94 12.48 17.08 -20.99
N VAL A 95 11.73 17.49 -19.97
CA VAL A 95 12.20 17.64 -18.59
C VAL A 95 11.29 16.80 -17.69
N GLU A 96 11.85 15.80 -17.01
CA GLU A 96 11.11 14.90 -16.11
C GLU A 96 10.94 15.48 -14.69
N LEU A 97 10.02 14.91 -13.90
CA LEU A 97 9.78 15.29 -12.51
C LEU A 97 11.03 15.11 -11.64
N GLY A 98 11.42 16.19 -10.97
CA GLY A 98 12.60 16.19 -10.10
C GLY A 98 13.91 16.11 -10.89
N GLU A 99 13.87 16.12 -12.22
CA GLU A 99 15.05 16.15 -13.06
C GLU A 99 15.68 17.54 -13.09
N THR A 100 17.01 17.55 -13.12
CA THR A 100 17.78 18.76 -13.42
C THR A 100 18.55 18.55 -14.72
N VAL A 101 18.07 19.17 -15.80
CA VAL A 101 18.70 19.10 -17.13
C VAL A 101 19.82 20.14 -17.20
N GLU A 102 21.04 19.69 -17.51
CA GLU A 102 22.20 20.56 -17.63
C GLU A 102 22.46 20.95 -19.10
N VAL A 103 22.46 22.25 -19.39
CA VAL A 103 22.67 22.81 -20.73
C VAL A 103 23.75 23.88 -20.70
N ASN A 104 24.95 23.50 -21.15
CA ASN A 104 26.10 24.40 -21.22
C ASN A 104 26.16 25.12 -22.58
N PHE A 105 26.54 26.40 -22.57
CA PHE A 105 26.64 27.26 -23.75
C PHE A 105 28.05 27.83 -23.89
N GLU A 106 28.58 27.77 -25.11
CA GLU A 106 29.80 28.45 -25.53
C GLU A 106 29.39 29.51 -26.55
N LEU A 107 29.76 30.76 -26.32
CA LEU A 107 29.43 31.90 -27.18
C LEU A 107 30.68 32.40 -27.90
N GLU A 108 30.55 32.59 -29.20
CA GLU A 108 31.61 33.18 -30.05
C GLU A 108 31.40 34.69 -30.23
N GLU A 109 32.48 35.48 -30.16
CA GLU A 109 32.47 36.90 -30.49
C GLU A 109 32.11 37.11 -31.98
N GLY A 110 31.20 38.02 -32.30
CA GLY A 110 30.83 38.23 -33.70
C GLY A 110 29.84 39.37 -33.99
N GLU A 111 29.83 39.82 -35.26
CA GLU A 111 28.81 40.74 -35.79
C GLU A 111 27.54 39.95 -36.16
N LEU A 112 26.62 39.76 -35.20
CA LEU A 112 25.20 39.39 -35.39
C LEU A 112 24.91 38.53 -36.65
N THR A 113 25.51 37.34 -36.75
CA THR A 113 25.13 36.34 -37.77
C THR A 113 24.22 35.30 -37.11
N LEU A 114 22.94 35.30 -37.52
CA LEU A 114 21.89 34.38 -37.08
C LEU A 114 21.99 33.01 -37.79
N ASP A 115 23.18 32.38 -37.81
CA ASP A 115 23.26 31.00 -38.29
C ASP A 115 22.93 30.04 -37.15
N GLU A 116 21.88 29.25 -37.37
CA GLU A 116 21.28 28.32 -36.44
C GLU A 116 22.18 27.09 -36.25
N ILE A 117 22.80 26.98 -35.09
CA ILE A 117 23.36 25.72 -34.59
C ILE A 117 22.38 25.22 -33.52
N SER A 118 21.32 24.50 -33.94
CA SER A 118 20.48 23.77 -32.99
C SER A 118 21.23 22.49 -32.59
N VAL A 119 21.63 22.42 -31.32
CA VAL A 119 22.13 21.20 -30.69
C VAL A 119 21.08 20.77 -29.68
N VAL A 120 20.62 19.53 -29.77
CA VAL A 120 19.74 18.93 -28.76
C VAL A 120 20.59 18.64 -27.53
N ALA A 121 20.22 19.22 -26.39
CA ALA A 121 20.77 18.82 -25.11
C ALA A 121 20.19 17.44 -24.73
N GLU A 122 21.05 16.49 -24.39
CA GLU A 122 20.65 15.14 -24.00
C GLU A 122 20.27 15.15 -22.51
N ALA A 123 18.96 15.08 -22.24
CA ALA A 123 18.43 14.78 -20.92
C ALA A 123 18.48 13.25 -20.74
N ASP A 124 19.14 12.79 -19.68
CA ASP A 124 19.24 11.36 -19.35
C ASP A 124 18.80 11.17 -17.88
N PRO A 125 17.65 10.51 -17.66
CA PRO A 125 17.10 10.36 -16.31
C PRO A 125 17.90 9.37 -15.46
N VAL A 126 18.70 8.50 -16.08
CA VAL A 126 19.68 7.68 -15.35
C VAL A 126 20.82 8.57 -14.91
N PHE A 127 21.51 9.25 -15.83
CA PHE A 127 22.68 10.09 -15.56
C PHE A 127 22.34 11.53 -15.13
N ASN A 128 21.37 11.66 -14.22
CA ASN A 128 20.90 12.92 -13.66
C ASN A 128 21.70 13.32 -12.40
N ALA A 129 22.18 14.57 -12.36
CA ALA A 129 23.02 15.10 -11.27
C ALA A 129 22.28 15.30 -9.94
N ASP A 130 20.95 15.35 -9.95
CA ASP A 130 20.12 15.43 -8.75
C ASP A 130 19.66 14.04 -8.27
N ARG A 131 19.97 12.97 -9.01
CA ARG A 131 19.68 11.60 -8.59
C ARG A 131 20.66 11.17 -7.50
N THR A 132 20.21 11.14 -6.26
CA THR A 132 21.04 10.77 -5.10
C THR A 132 20.75 9.36 -4.55
N GLY A 133 19.61 8.76 -4.89
CA GLY A 133 19.12 7.57 -4.19
C GLY A 133 18.33 6.60 -5.07
N ALA A 134 17.88 5.51 -4.45
CA ALA A 134 17.06 4.49 -5.10
C ALA A 134 15.68 5.03 -5.42
N GLY A 135 15.31 4.90 -6.69
CA GLY A 135 14.01 5.27 -7.24
C GLY A 135 13.95 4.94 -8.73
N SER A 136 12.74 4.91 -9.25
CA SER A 136 12.46 4.67 -10.67
C SER A 136 11.47 5.70 -11.19
N HIS A 137 11.75 6.19 -12.39
CA HIS A 137 10.81 6.99 -13.17
C HIS A 137 10.06 6.07 -14.13
N VAL A 138 8.78 6.34 -14.34
CA VAL A 138 8.00 5.67 -15.37
C VAL A 138 7.31 6.71 -16.24
N SER A 139 7.75 6.76 -17.49
CA SER A 139 7.35 7.76 -18.46
C SER A 139 5.98 7.46 -19.05
N ARG A 140 5.40 8.46 -19.74
CA ARG A 140 4.14 8.30 -20.47
C ARG A 140 4.19 7.14 -21.46
N GLU A 141 5.31 6.99 -22.16
CA GLU A 141 5.53 5.95 -23.15
C GLU A 141 5.50 4.54 -22.52
N GLN A 142 6.07 4.39 -21.32
CA GLN A 142 6.00 3.14 -20.55
C GLN A 142 4.57 2.88 -20.05
N ILE A 143 3.86 3.90 -19.55
CA ILE A 143 2.44 3.79 -19.13
C ILE A 143 1.57 3.26 -20.28
N ASP A 144 1.76 3.79 -21.50
CA ASP A 144 0.98 3.39 -22.68
C ASP A 144 1.33 1.98 -23.21
N ARG A 145 2.51 1.44 -22.86
CA ARG A 145 3.02 0.16 -23.35
C ARG A 145 2.93 -0.99 -22.34
N THR A 146 2.79 -0.69 -21.06
CA THR A 146 2.68 -1.71 -20.00
C THR A 146 1.31 -2.41 -20.05
N PRO A 147 1.24 -3.75 -20.02
CA PRO A 147 0.00 -4.47 -19.76
C PRO A 147 -0.57 -4.11 -18.38
N THR A 148 -1.83 -3.65 -18.33
CA THR A 148 -2.53 -3.27 -17.08
C THR A 148 -3.80 -4.09 -16.93
N LEU A 149 -3.97 -4.79 -15.82
CA LEU A 149 -5.16 -5.61 -15.59
C LEU A 149 -6.29 -4.75 -15.00
N ASP A 150 -5.99 -4.07 -13.90
CA ASP A 150 -6.99 -3.32 -13.12
C ASP A 150 -6.82 -1.79 -13.28
N ARG A 151 -5.93 -1.38 -14.21
CA ARG A 151 -5.58 0.02 -14.50
C ARG A 151 -5.22 0.77 -13.21
N SER A 152 -4.48 0.10 -12.34
CA SER A 152 -4.08 0.59 -11.03
C SER A 152 -2.72 1.31 -11.12
N LEU A 153 -2.33 2.02 -10.05
CA LEU A 153 -0.95 2.47 -9.93
C LEU A 153 0.02 1.30 -9.70
N SER A 154 -0.44 0.23 -9.04
CA SER A 154 0.38 -0.96 -8.74
C SER A 154 0.78 -1.75 -9.98
N ASP A 155 0.00 -1.68 -11.07
CA ASP A 155 0.34 -2.23 -12.39
C ASP A 155 1.66 -1.67 -12.94
N PHE A 156 2.07 -0.50 -12.46
CA PHE A 156 3.29 0.15 -12.90
C PHE A 156 4.38 0.24 -11.83
N THR A 157 4.04 0.32 -10.53
CA THR A 157 5.06 0.23 -9.47
C THR A 157 5.79 -1.10 -9.52
N ARG A 158 5.12 -2.20 -9.94
CA ARG A 158 5.76 -3.50 -10.17
C ARG A 158 6.89 -3.49 -11.20
N LEU A 159 7.03 -2.46 -12.03
CA LEU A 159 8.15 -2.30 -12.97
C LEU A 159 9.46 -1.92 -12.26
N ASN A 160 9.39 -1.51 -10.99
CA ASN A 160 10.57 -1.32 -10.17
C ASN A 160 11.08 -2.68 -9.65
N PRO A 161 12.37 -3.03 -9.84
CA PRO A 161 12.94 -4.30 -9.40
C PRO A 161 12.87 -4.54 -7.87
N GLN A 162 12.83 -3.47 -7.07
CA GLN A 162 12.81 -3.52 -5.60
C GLN A 162 11.40 -3.68 -5.02
N VAL A 163 10.35 -3.67 -5.84
CA VAL A 163 9.00 -4.06 -5.39
C VAL A 163 8.96 -5.57 -5.12
N THR A 164 8.40 -5.96 -3.97
CA THR A 164 8.33 -7.37 -3.55
C THR A 164 6.93 -7.95 -3.74
N SER A 165 5.90 -7.33 -3.15
CA SER A 165 4.50 -7.78 -3.23
C SER A 165 3.55 -6.58 -3.18
N GLY A 166 2.55 -6.51 -4.07
CA GLY A 166 1.67 -5.33 -4.14
C GLY A 166 2.49 -4.04 -4.26
N ASN A 167 2.26 -3.10 -3.34
CA ASN A 167 3.05 -1.87 -3.21
C ASN A 167 4.15 -1.94 -2.12
N SER A 168 4.54 -3.12 -1.62
CA SER A 168 5.69 -3.25 -0.71
C SER A 168 7.00 -2.99 -1.46
N PHE A 169 7.80 -2.05 -0.95
CA PHE A 169 9.15 -1.75 -1.44
C PHE A 169 10.19 -2.32 -0.48
N SER A 170 11.13 -3.12 -1.01
CA SER A 170 12.21 -3.75 -0.23
C SER A 170 11.72 -4.59 0.98
N GLY A 171 10.46 -5.05 0.98
CA GLY A 171 9.86 -5.82 2.07
C GLY A 171 9.24 -4.99 3.20
N ALA A 172 9.02 -3.69 2.99
CA ALA A 172 8.26 -2.85 3.92
C ALA A 172 6.74 -3.06 3.77
N ASN A 173 6.01 -2.99 4.88
CA ASN A 173 4.55 -2.93 4.85
C ASN A 173 4.08 -1.78 3.95
N ASP A 174 3.12 -2.05 3.08
CA ASP A 174 2.63 -1.09 2.08
C ASP A 174 1.90 0.12 2.69
N ARG A 175 1.37 -0.03 3.91
CA ARG A 175 0.79 1.07 4.70
C ARG A 175 1.81 2.10 5.17
N TYR A 176 3.11 1.81 5.04
CA TYR A 176 4.19 2.77 5.30
C TYR A 176 4.61 3.59 4.08
N ASN A 177 3.90 3.41 2.96
CA ASN A 177 4.12 4.19 1.77
C ASN A 177 3.34 5.50 1.80
N ASN A 178 3.77 6.44 0.97
CA ASN A 178 3.04 7.68 0.73
C ASN A 178 2.68 7.82 -0.75
N LEU A 179 1.39 7.92 -1.05
CA LEU A 179 0.87 8.24 -2.37
C LEU A 179 0.62 9.74 -2.51
N LEU A 180 1.30 10.36 -3.48
CA LEU A 180 1.16 11.75 -3.87
C LEU A 180 0.59 11.83 -5.29
N VAL A 181 -0.22 12.85 -5.53
CA VAL A 181 -0.57 13.26 -6.89
C VAL A 181 -0.33 14.75 -7.05
N ASP A 182 0.52 15.12 -8.01
CA ASP A 182 1.07 16.47 -8.15
C ASP A 182 1.64 16.95 -6.80
N GLY A 183 2.40 16.08 -6.12
CA GLY A 183 3.03 16.38 -4.83
C GLY A 183 2.08 16.56 -3.63
N ALA A 184 0.76 16.48 -3.82
CA ALA A 184 -0.23 16.57 -2.77
C ALA A 184 -0.59 15.17 -2.23
N THR A 185 -0.71 15.01 -0.91
CA THR A 185 -1.10 13.73 -0.31
C THR A 185 -2.50 13.30 -0.74
N LEU A 186 -2.57 12.10 -1.33
CA LEU A 186 -3.80 11.40 -1.71
C LEU A 186 -3.68 9.91 -1.35
N ASN A 187 -3.30 9.67 -0.09
CA ASN A 187 -2.99 8.36 0.48
C ASN A 187 -4.12 7.88 1.42
N ASP A 188 -4.25 6.57 1.66
CA ASP A 188 -5.08 6.03 2.74
C ASP A 188 -4.33 6.14 4.08
N VAL A 189 -4.36 7.34 4.65
CA VAL A 189 -3.61 7.66 5.88
C VAL A 189 -4.23 7.01 7.12
N PHE A 190 -5.53 6.68 7.10
CA PHE A 190 -6.15 5.92 8.18
C PHE A 190 -5.71 4.46 8.16
N GLY A 191 -5.58 3.86 6.96
CA GLY A 191 -4.93 2.56 6.74
C GLY A 191 -5.86 1.37 6.97
N LEU A 192 -7.09 1.42 6.44
CA LEU A 192 -8.00 0.28 6.42
C LEU A 192 -7.88 -0.55 5.13
N GLY A 193 -7.48 0.07 4.02
CA GLY A 193 -7.35 -0.59 2.72
C GLY A 193 -5.89 -0.85 2.32
N GLU A 194 -5.68 -0.99 1.01
CA GLU A 194 -4.39 -1.31 0.37
C GLU A 194 -3.57 -0.06 0.03
N GLY A 195 -3.45 0.87 0.99
CA GLY A 195 -2.70 2.13 0.81
C GLY A 195 -3.31 3.12 -0.21
N THR A 196 -4.47 2.80 -0.79
CA THR A 196 -5.19 3.65 -1.73
C THR A 196 -6.57 4.03 -1.17
N PRO A 197 -6.94 5.33 -1.14
CA PRO A 197 -8.27 5.76 -0.72
C PRO A 197 -9.39 5.07 -1.52
N GLY A 198 -10.38 4.52 -0.82
CA GLY A 198 -11.53 3.84 -1.44
C GLY A 198 -11.22 2.45 -2.02
N SER A 199 -10.04 1.88 -1.75
CA SER A 199 -9.70 0.51 -2.21
C SER A 199 -10.72 -0.55 -1.74
N GLN A 200 -11.30 -0.37 -0.54
CA GLN A 200 -12.41 -1.21 -0.03
C GLN A 200 -13.73 -1.07 -0.82
N ALA A 201 -13.83 -0.10 -1.73
CA ALA A 201 -14.95 0.08 -2.67
C ALA A 201 -14.53 -0.23 -4.11
N GLY A 202 -13.45 -1.01 -4.31
CA GLY A 202 -12.93 -1.33 -5.64
C GLY A 202 -12.23 -0.19 -6.37
N VAL A 203 -11.74 0.84 -5.68
CA VAL A 203 -10.93 1.92 -6.28
C VAL A 203 -9.48 1.47 -6.38
N SER A 204 -9.07 0.99 -7.55
CA SER A 204 -7.69 0.56 -7.84
C SER A 204 -6.67 1.71 -7.97
N SER A 205 -7.15 2.93 -8.22
CA SER A 205 -6.36 4.17 -8.30
C SER A 205 -7.29 5.37 -8.15
N PRO A 206 -6.93 6.42 -7.40
CA PRO A 206 -7.80 7.57 -7.17
C PRO A 206 -7.89 8.51 -8.39
N ILE A 207 -7.08 8.25 -9.42
CA ILE A 207 -7.09 8.96 -10.71
C ILE A 207 -7.01 7.96 -11.87
N SER A 208 -7.56 8.32 -13.03
CA SER A 208 -7.39 7.51 -14.24
C SER A 208 -5.92 7.53 -14.71
N ILE A 209 -5.41 6.37 -15.14
CA ILE A 209 -4.06 6.25 -15.70
C ILE A 209 -3.88 7.10 -16.99
N ASP A 210 -4.97 7.41 -17.70
CA ASP A 210 -4.94 8.28 -18.87
C ASP A 210 -4.81 9.77 -18.52
N ALA A 211 -5.04 10.12 -17.25
CA ALA A 211 -4.80 11.46 -16.69
C ALA A 211 -3.36 11.67 -16.20
N ILE A 212 -2.56 10.60 -16.13
CA ILE A 212 -1.17 10.64 -15.65
C ILE A 212 -0.24 10.94 -16.82
N GLU A 213 0.64 11.93 -16.65
CA GLU A 213 1.74 12.18 -17.57
C GLU A 213 2.88 11.21 -17.29
N GLU A 214 3.27 11.11 -16.02
CA GLU A 214 4.37 10.26 -15.55
C GLU A 214 4.19 9.95 -14.06
N PHE A 215 4.96 9.00 -13.54
CA PHE A 215 5.05 8.81 -12.09
C PHE A 215 6.45 8.39 -11.65
N ASN A 216 6.78 8.73 -10.41
CA ASN A 216 8.02 8.35 -9.74
C ASN A 216 7.73 7.42 -8.56
N VAL A 217 8.62 6.46 -8.36
CA VAL A 217 8.66 5.60 -7.17
C VAL A 217 10.01 5.85 -6.49
N ASP A 218 10.00 6.49 -5.34
CA ASP A 218 11.19 6.87 -4.57
C ASP A 218 11.31 6.03 -3.31
N ILE A 219 12.41 5.29 -3.15
CA ILE A 219 12.66 4.43 -1.98
C ILE A 219 13.58 5.13 -0.98
N ALA A 220 14.64 5.79 -1.47
CA ALA A 220 15.61 6.49 -0.62
C ALA A 220 15.97 7.90 -1.13
N PRO A 221 15.01 8.85 -1.29
CA PRO A 221 15.30 10.19 -1.75
C PRO A 221 15.90 11.07 -0.64
N PHE A 222 17.11 11.60 -0.81
CA PHE A 222 17.78 12.37 0.26
C PHE A 222 17.39 13.86 0.34
N ASP A 223 16.46 14.31 -0.51
CA ASP A 223 15.89 15.66 -0.46
C ASP A 223 14.87 15.78 0.69
N VAL A 224 15.00 16.78 1.56
CA VAL A 224 14.17 16.98 2.78
C VAL A 224 12.71 17.35 2.52
N THR A 225 12.36 17.73 1.28
CA THR A 225 10.98 18.05 0.91
C THR A 225 10.10 16.80 0.87
N ASN A 226 10.69 15.63 0.59
CA ASN A 226 10.01 14.33 0.65
C ASN A 226 9.73 13.91 2.10
N ASN A 227 8.51 13.49 2.39
CA ASN A 227 8.07 13.16 3.76
C ASN A 227 6.88 12.20 3.80
N GLY A 228 6.55 11.71 4.99
CA GLY A 228 5.33 10.94 5.23
C GLY A 228 5.43 9.45 4.91
N PHE A 229 6.65 8.90 4.77
CA PHE A 229 6.88 7.48 4.50
C PHE A 229 8.10 6.93 5.25
N THR A 230 8.07 5.64 5.56
CA THR A 230 9.24 4.82 5.94
C THR A 230 9.48 3.70 4.93
N GLY A 231 8.45 3.27 4.18
CA GLY A 231 8.54 2.35 3.04
C GLY A 231 9.05 3.05 1.77
N GLY A 232 8.16 3.43 0.87
CA GLY A 232 8.45 4.20 -0.34
C GLY A 232 7.43 5.32 -0.60
N GLN A 233 7.77 6.23 -1.52
CA GLN A 233 6.88 7.30 -1.97
C GLN A 233 6.54 7.08 -3.44
N ILE A 234 5.26 7.19 -3.79
CA ILE A 234 4.77 7.15 -5.16
C ILE A 234 4.24 8.55 -5.48
N ASN A 235 4.75 9.21 -6.51
CA ASN A 235 4.25 10.52 -6.93
C ASN A 235 3.82 10.48 -8.40
N ALA A 236 2.51 10.61 -8.64
CA ALA A 236 1.96 10.69 -9.99
C ALA A 236 1.77 12.14 -10.41
N ILE A 237 2.24 12.51 -11.60
CA ILE A 237 2.07 13.84 -12.18
C ILE A 237 0.95 13.80 -13.21
N THR A 238 0.02 14.74 -13.10
CA THR A 238 -1.15 14.78 -13.98
C THR A 238 -0.86 15.60 -15.24
N LYS A 239 -1.49 15.18 -16.34
CA LYS A 239 -1.47 15.92 -17.60
C LYS A 239 -1.97 17.34 -17.43
N SER A 240 -1.43 18.23 -18.27
CA SER A 240 -1.77 19.65 -18.30
C SER A 240 -2.29 20.03 -19.69
N GLY A 241 -3.06 21.12 -19.77
CA GLY A 241 -3.49 21.65 -21.07
C GLY A 241 -2.35 22.35 -21.82
N THR A 242 -2.45 22.41 -23.15
CA THR A 242 -1.45 23.08 -24.02
C THR A 242 -2.13 24.11 -24.94
N ASN A 243 -1.37 24.80 -25.79
CA ASN A 243 -1.93 25.66 -26.84
C ASN A 243 -2.67 24.88 -27.94
N THR A 244 -2.55 23.56 -27.97
CA THR A 244 -3.28 22.69 -28.90
C THR A 244 -4.33 21.90 -28.15
N PHE A 245 -5.54 21.79 -28.73
CA PHE A 245 -6.54 20.88 -28.21
C PHE A 245 -6.12 19.44 -28.47
N THR A 246 -6.01 18.66 -27.41
CA THR A 246 -5.72 17.23 -27.47
C THR A 246 -6.72 16.47 -26.62
N GLY A 247 -7.03 15.24 -27.01
CA GLY A 247 -7.94 14.43 -26.22
C GLY A 247 -7.93 12.97 -26.62
N SER A 248 -8.59 12.16 -25.80
CA SER A 248 -8.81 10.76 -26.13
C SER A 248 -10.15 10.25 -25.63
N ALA A 249 -10.68 9.24 -26.29
CA ALA A 249 -11.80 8.44 -25.83
C ALA A 249 -11.43 6.98 -25.93
N TYR A 250 -11.61 6.21 -24.87
CA TYR A 250 -11.29 4.79 -24.87
C TYR A 250 -12.38 3.94 -24.24
N TYR A 251 -12.44 2.69 -24.69
CA TYR A 251 -13.25 1.64 -24.12
C TYR A 251 -12.39 0.39 -23.98
N GLN A 252 -12.41 -0.24 -22.80
CA GLN A 252 -11.76 -1.51 -22.54
C GLN A 252 -12.77 -2.49 -21.96
N LEU A 253 -12.66 -3.76 -22.33
CA LEU A 253 -13.54 -4.81 -21.87
C LEU A 253 -12.80 -6.10 -21.53
N ARG A 254 -13.35 -6.82 -20.55
CA ARG A 254 -12.93 -8.16 -20.14
C ARG A 254 -14.15 -8.91 -19.59
N ASN A 255 -14.23 -10.21 -19.84
CA ASN A 255 -15.29 -11.10 -19.37
C ASN A 255 -14.75 -12.52 -19.24
N GLU A 256 -15.58 -13.47 -18.80
CA GLU A 256 -15.20 -14.86 -18.56
C GLU A 256 -14.64 -15.56 -19.79
N SER A 257 -15.13 -15.21 -20.99
CA SER A 257 -14.65 -15.77 -22.26
C SER A 257 -13.19 -15.40 -22.56
N PHE A 258 -12.61 -14.45 -21.82
CA PHE A 258 -11.20 -14.07 -21.91
C PHE A 258 -10.35 -14.64 -20.77
N VAL A 259 -10.85 -15.63 -20.02
CA VAL A 259 -10.12 -16.30 -18.95
C VAL A 259 -9.94 -17.77 -19.27
N GLY A 260 -8.71 -18.25 -19.08
CA GLY A 260 -8.32 -19.64 -19.31
C GLY A 260 -8.59 -20.58 -18.15
N ASN A 261 -8.24 -21.85 -18.37
CA ASN A 261 -8.17 -22.89 -17.35
C ASN A 261 -6.70 -23.24 -17.07
N TYR A 262 -6.41 -23.69 -15.85
CA TYR A 262 -5.12 -24.22 -15.44
C TYR A 262 -5.25 -25.69 -15.03
N GLN A 263 -4.12 -26.35 -14.84
CA GLN A 263 -4.05 -27.71 -14.35
C GLN A 263 -3.08 -27.79 -13.16
N THR A 264 -3.51 -28.50 -12.13
CA THR A 264 -2.73 -28.77 -10.92
C THR A 264 -1.84 -29.99 -11.11
N ASP A 265 -0.84 -30.18 -10.24
CA ASP A 265 0.17 -31.23 -10.39
C ASP A 265 -0.39 -32.66 -10.28
N ASP A 266 -1.51 -32.83 -9.57
CA ASP A 266 -2.29 -34.08 -9.51
C ASP A 266 -3.04 -34.39 -10.83
N GLY A 267 -2.97 -33.48 -11.80
CA GLY A 267 -3.63 -33.58 -13.11
C GLY A 267 -5.06 -33.04 -13.12
N THR A 268 -5.56 -32.47 -12.03
CA THR A 268 -6.90 -31.86 -11.99
C THR A 268 -6.93 -30.57 -12.82
N THR A 269 -7.88 -30.46 -13.74
CA THR A 269 -8.06 -29.25 -14.55
C THR A 269 -9.10 -28.36 -13.88
N SER A 270 -8.79 -27.08 -13.74
CA SER A 270 -9.74 -26.09 -13.22
C SER A 270 -10.98 -26.01 -14.12
N GLY A 271 -12.17 -25.85 -13.53
CA GLY A 271 -13.37 -25.55 -14.30
C GLY A 271 -13.29 -24.18 -15.00
N ASP A 272 -14.24 -23.92 -15.90
CA ASP A 272 -14.35 -22.60 -16.54
C ASP A 272 -14.56 -21.50 -15.49
N TYR A 273 -13.95 -20.34 -15.72
CA TYR A 273 -14.07 -19.23 -14.79
C TYR A 273 -15.52 -18.71 -14.77
N PRO A 274 -16.04 -18.30 -13.60
CA PRO A 274 -17.40 -17.78 -13.50
C PRO A 274 -17.73 -16.59 -14.42
N GLU A 275 -18.99 -16.48 -14.87
CA GLU A 275 -19.48 -15.39 -15.74
C GLU A 275 -19.37 -14.02 -15.08
N PHE A 276 -18.39 -13.21 -15.51
CA PHE A 276 -18.21 -11.84 -15.07
C PHE A 276 -18.10 -10.90 -16.26
N ASN A 277 -18.31 -9.62 -16.02
CA ASN A 277 -18.14 -8.59 -17.04
C ASN A 277 -17.50 -7.35 -16.41
N GLU A 278 -16.44 -6.85 -17.03
CA GLU A 278 -15.73 -5.64 -16.61
C GLU A 278 -15.52 -4.72 -17.80
N ASN A 279 -15.85 -3.44 -17.61
CA ASN A 279 -15.76 -2.44 -18.66
C ASN A 279 -15.21 -1.13 -18.12
N TYR A 280 -14.31 -0.52 -18.88
CA TYR A 280 -13.84 0.85 -18.65
C TYR A 280 -14.26 1.72 -19.82
N LEU A 281 -14.87 2.86 -19.53
CA LEU A 281 -15.10 3.95 -20.49
C LEU A 281 -14.38 5.19 -19.97
N GLY A 282 -13.54 5.80 -20.79
CA GLY A 282 -12.90 7.04 -20.39
C GLY A 282 -12.70 8.06 -21.50
N LEU A 283 -12.55 9.30 -21.07
CA LEU A 283 -12.49 10.50 -21.88
C LEU A 283 -11.46 11.45 -21.30
N THR A 284 -10.60 12.01 -22.15
CA THR A 284 -9.69 13.10 -21.78
C THR A 284 -9.82 14.24 -22.78
N LEU A 285 -9.66 15.48 -22.30
CA LEU A 285 -9.62 16.67 -23.12
C LEU A 285 -8.74 17.73 -22.45
N GLY A 286 -7.77 18.25 -23.18
CA GLY A 286 -6.94 19.38 -22.75
C GLY A 286 -6.78 20.41 -23.85
N GLY A 287 -6.46 21.64 -23.48
CA GLY A 287 -6.23 22.73 -24.43
C GLY A 287 -6.18 24.11 -23.77
N PRO A 288 -6.13 25.19 -24.57
CA PRO A 288 -6.07 26.54 -24.04
C PRO A 288 -7.49 27.06 -23.75
N VAL A 289 -7.66 27.74 -22.62
CA VAL A 289 -8.74 28.71 -22.42
C VAL A 289 -8.32 30.06 -23.01
N ILE A 290 -7.07 30.44 -22.79
CA ILE A 290 -6.41 31.61 -23.36
C ILE A 290 -5.00 31.16 -23.76
N GLU A 291 -4.67 31.22 -25.05
CA GLU A 291 -3.35 30.84 -25.56
C GLU A 291 -2.22 31.54 -24.77
N ASP A 292 -1.13 30.79 -24.55
CA ASP A 292 0.08 31.16 -23.79
C ASP A 292 -0.16 31.51 -22.31
N LYS A 293 -1.41 31.52 -21.85
CA LYS A 293 -1.79 32.08 -20.56
C LYS A 293 -2.55 31.13 -19.66
N LEU A 294 -3.65 30.56 -20.11
CA LEU A 294 -4.54 29.76 -19.26
C LEU A 294 -4.94 28.49 -20.00
N PHE A 295 -4.69 27.35 -19.36
CA PHE A 295 -4.89 26.02 -19.93
C PHE A 295 -5.81 25.20 -19.03
N PHE A 296 -6.52 24.25 -19.64
CA PHE A 296 -7.32 23.28 -18.90
C PHE A 296 -7.00 21.85 -19.34
N PHE A 297 -7.18 20.91 -18.42
CA PHE A 297 -7.21 19.48 -18.70
C PHE A 297 -8.33 18.83 -17.89
N VAL A 298 -9.10 17.96 -18.51
CA VAL A 298 -10.15 17.18 -17.86
C VAL A 298 -10.03 15.70 -18.23
N SER A 299 -10.31 14.83 -17.27
CA SER A 299 -10.38 13.38 -17.44
C SER A 299 -11.61 12.82 -16.73
N GLY A 300 -12.28 11.87 -17.35
CA GLY A 300 -13.33 11.05 -16.75
C GLY A 300 -13.10 9.58 -17.07
N GLU A 301 -13.21 8.71 -16.08
CA GLU A 301 -13.12 7.25 -16.23
C GLU A 301 -14.26 6.61 -15.43
N PHE A 302 -14.96 5.67 -16.06
CA PHE A 302 -16.09 4.94 -15.50
C PHE A 302 -15.81 3.45 -15.63
N ARG A 303 -15.73 2.77 -14.49
CA ARG A 303 -15.60 1.32 -14.41
C ARG A 303 -16.92 0.70 -14.02
N ARG A 304 -17.33 -0.34 -14.75
CA ARG A 304 -18.50 -1.17 -14.42
C ARG A 304 -18.08 -2.61 -14.36
N GLN A 305 -18.24 -3.24 -13.21
CA GLN A 305 -17.95 -4.65 -13.01
C GLN A 305 -19.16 -5.37 -12.42
N SER A 306 -19.40 -6.58 -12.90
CA SER A 306 -20.31 -7.55 -12.27
C SER A 306 -19.60 -8.89 -12.21
N SER A 307 -19.53 -9.49 -11.04
CA SER A 307 -18.93 -10.80 -10.79
C SER A 307 -19.93 -11.73 -10.10
N PRO A 308 -19.94 -13.04 -10.40
CA PRO A 308 -20.89 -13.96 -9.82
C PRO A 308 -20.28 -14.70 -8.61
N LEU A 309 -21.13 -15.00 -7.64
CA LEU A 309 -20.88 -15.99 -6.60
C LEU A 309 -21.35 -17.35 -7.12
N THR A 310 -20.40 -18.25 -7.38
CA THR A 310 -20.65 -19.52 -8.08
C THR A 310 -20.83 -20.72 -7.20
N THR A 311 -20.46 -20.64 -5.93
CA THR A 311 -20.77 -21.72 -4.99
C THR A 311 -22.28 -21.85 -4.87
N GLY A 312 -22.81 -23.01 -5.22
CA GLY A 312 -24.22 -23.36 -5.09
C GLY A 312 -24.49 -24.18 -3.83
N ILE A 313 -25.75 -24.53 -3.65
CA ILE A 313 -26.17 -25.51 -2.64
C ILE A 313 -26.06 -26.94 -3.21
N GLN A 314 -26.18 -27.96 -2.37
CA GLN A 314 -26.19 -29.35 -2.82
C GLN A 314 -27.33 -29.56 -3.82
N GLY A 315 -27.05 -30.29 -4.91
CA GLY A 315 -28.04 -30.58 -5.94
C GLY A 315 -28.31 -29.42 -6.92
N SER A 316 -27.70 -28.25 -6.73
CA SER A 316 -27.85 -27.09 -7.64
C SER A 316 -27.15 -27.25 -9.00
N GLY A 317 -26.20 -28.18 -9.10
CA GLY A 317 -25.36 -28.35 -10.29
C GLY A 317 -24.19 -27.37 -10.40
N ALA A 318 -23.93 -26.56 -9.37
CA ALA A 318 -22.73 -25.74 -9.27
C ALA A 318 -21.44 -26.58 -9.13
N VAL A 319 -20.30 -26.04 -9.55
CA VAL A 319 -18.98 -26.69 -9.44
C VAL A 319 -18.61 -26.90 -7.98
N ASN A 320 -18.69 -25.84 -7.18
CA ASN A 320 -18.56 -25.89 -5.73
C ASN A 320 -19.96 -25.91 -5.11
N GLN A 321 -20.18 -26.80 -4.15
CA GLN A 321 -21.47 -26.96 -3.48
C GLN A 321 -21.29 -26.95 -1.97
N PHE A 322 -22.13 -26.16 -1.30
CA PHE A 322 -22.36 -26.26 0.13
C PHE A 322 -23.16 -27.55 0.41
N PRO A 323 -22.85 -28.33 1.47
CA PRO A 323 -23.30 -29.72 1.62
C PRO A 323 -24.75 -29.85 2.14
N TYR A 324 -25.64 -28.93 1.76
CA TYR A 324 -27.06 -28.98 2.11
C TYR A 324 -27.94 -28.63 0.90
N GLU A 325 -29.08 -29.33 0.79
CA GLU A 325 -30.08 -29.17 -0.27
C GLU A 325 -31.05 -28.01 0.01
N ALA A 326 -31.87 -27.64 -0.99
CA ALA A 326 -32.80 -26.51 -0.93
C ALA A 326 -33.80 -26.59 0.24
N ASP A 327 -34.25 -27.79 0.64
CA ASP A 327 -35.20 -27.98 1.76
C ASP A 327 -34.67 -27.39 3.08
N THR A 328 -33.36 -27.50 3.35
CA THR A 328 -32.73 -26.92 4.54
C THR A 328 -32.86 -25.39 4.53
N PHE A 329 -32.56 -24.78 3.38
CA PHE A 329 -32.64 -23.33 3.21
C PHE A 329 -34.09 -22.83 3.27
N ASP A 330 -35.02 -23.54 2.63
CA ASP A 330 -36.45 -23.24 2.67
C ASP A 330 -37.01 -23.31 4.11
N ARG A 331 -36.57 -24.29 4.90
CA ARG A 331 -36.98 -24.43 6.31
C ARG A 331 -36.46 -23.29 7.18
N ILE A 332 -35.19 -22.92 7.06
CA ILE A 332 -34.60 -21.80 7.81
C ILE A 332 -35.29 -20.48 7.40
N SER A 333 -35.49 -20.26 6.10
CA SER A 333 -36.20 -19.08 5.58
C SER A 333 -37.65 -19.01 6.07
N PHE A 334 -38.35 -20.14 6.11
CA PHE A 334 -39.71 -20.20 6.65
C PHE A 334 -39.76 -19.87 8.15
N ILE A 335 -38.80 -20.34 8.94
CA ILE A 335 -38.70 -19.99 10.37
C ILE A 335 -38.46 -18.49 10.53
N ALA A 336 -37.47 -17.94 9.81
CA ALA A 336 -37.15 -16.51 9.84
C ALA A 336 -38.38 -15.64 9.50
N ASP A 337 -39.12 -15.99 8.46
CA ASP A 337 -40.32 -15.24 8.05
C ASP A 337 -41.48 -15.42 9.05
N SER A 338 -41.82 -16.66 9.41
CA SER A 338 -43.03 -16.96 10.18
C SER A 338 -42.92 -16.72 11.69
N ALA A 339 -41.74 -16.93 12.27
CA ALA A 339 -41.49 -16.73 13.70
C ALA A 339 -40.89 -15.35 13.99
N TYR A 340 -40.04 -14.83 13.10
CA TYR A 340 -39.25 -13.63 13.35
C TYR A 340 -39.53 -12.46 12.39
N ASN A 341 -40.47 -12.62 11.45
CA ASN A 341 -40.86 -11.60 10.47
C ASN A 341 -39.66 -11.05 9.67
N TYR A 342 -38.71 -11.91 9.31
CA TYR A 342 -37.52 -11.57 8.56
C TYR A 342 -37.46 -12.34 7.23
N ASN A 343 -37.42 -11.61 6.12
CA ASN A 343 -37.25 -12.19 4.79
C ASN A 343 -35.75 -12.36 4.49
N THR A 344 -35.27 -13.59 4.52
CA THR A 344 -33.87 -14.00 4.23
C THR A 344 -33.40 -13.64 2.81
N GLY A 345 -34.30 -13.38 1.87
CA GLY A 345 -33.93 -13.20 0.46
C GLY A 345 -33.52 -14.52 -0.20
N GLY A 346 -32.92 -14.42 -1.40
CA GLY A 346 -32.58 -15.60 -2.20
C GLY A 346 -31.32 -16.33 -1.72
N TYR A 347 -31.27 -17.63 -1.93
CA TYR A 347 -30.09 -18.48 -1.68
C TYR A 347 -29.62 -19.25 -2.93
N THR A 348 -30.28 -19.08 -4.09
CA THR A 348 -29.90 -19.76 -5.32
C THR A 348 -28.69 -19.10 -5.98
N SER A 349 -27.86 -19.88 -6.67
CA SER A 349 -26.69 -19.41 -7.45
C SER A 349 -26.93 -19.55 -8.96
N PRO A 350 -26.25 -18.76 -9.82
CA PRO A 350 -25.32 -17.69 -9.44
C PRO A 350 -26.05 -16.46 -8.94
N LEU A 351 -25.44 -15.77 -7.96
CA LEU A 351 -25.84 -14.42 -7.56
C LEU A 351 -24.73 -13.48 -8.04
N SER A 352 -25.07 -12.36 -8.67
CA SER A 352 -24.07 -11.38 -9.10
C SER A 352 -23.92 -10.26 -8.08
N GLN A 353 -22.69 -9.83 -7.84
CA GLN A 353 -22.33 -8.62 -7.12
C GLN A 353 -21.75 -7.61 -8.12
N SER A 354 -22.10 -6.33 -7.95
CA SER A 354 -21.55 -5.24 -8.75
C SER A 354 -20.47 -4.45 -8.00
N GLN A 355 -19.47 -4.00 -8.74
CA GLN A 355 -18.40 -3.12 -8.25
C GLN A 355 -18.20 -2.01 -9.28
N ASP A 356 -18.58 -0.79 -8.91
CA ASP A 356 -18.62 0.36 -9.81
C ASP A 356 -17.76 1.49 -9.25
N ASN A 357 -16.98 2.16 -10.12
CA ASN A 357 -16.33 3.41 -9.74
C ASN A 357 -16.34 4.45 -10.86
N ASN A 358 -16.51 5.71 -10.46
CA ASN A 358 -16.56 6.89 -11.30
C ASN A 358 -15.45 7.84 -10.85
N LYS A 359 -14.55 8.23 -11.76
CA LYS A 359 -13.42 9.12 -11.47
C LYS A 359 -13.48 10.34 -12.37
N VAL A 360 -13.33 11.53 -11.81
CA VAL A 360 -13.24 12.79 -12.57
C VAL A 360 -12.06 13.60 -12.06
N LEU A 361 -11.26 14.11 -13.00
CA LEU A 361 -10.16 15.04 -12.72
C LEU A 361 -10.33 16.29 -13.58
N ALA A 362 -10.16 17.46 -12.98
CA ALA A 362 -10.07 18.73 -13.69
C ALA A 362 -8.85 19.51 -13.19
N LYS A 363 -8.07 20.07 -14.12
CA LYS A 363 -6.87 20.86 -13.85
C LYS A 363 -6.90 22.16 -14.65
N LEU A 364 -6.47 23.24 -14.03
CA LEU A 364 -6.27 24.56 -14.63
C LEU A 364 -4.85 25.02 -14.36
N ASP A 365 -4.12 25.38 -15.40
CA ASP A 365 -2.77 25.93 -15.29
C ASP A 365 -2.74 27.35 -15.84
N TRP A 366 -2.34 28.31 -15.02
CA TRP A 366 -2.35 29.74 -15.34
C TRP A 366 -0.95 30.34 -15.23
N ASN A 367 -0.40 30.75 -16.38
CA ASN A 367 0.75 31.66 -16.44
C ASN A 367 0.23 33.08 -16.11
N ILE A 368 0.27 33.48 -14.84
CA ILE A 368 -0.17 34.82 -14.40
C ILE A 368 0.77 35.87 -15.00
N SER A 369 2.07 35.60 -14.92
CA SER A 369 3.18 36.35 -15.53
C SER A 369 4.37 35.41 -15.80
N GLU A 370 5.46 35.96 -16.36
CA GLU A 370 6.76 35.27 -16.46
C GLU A 370 7.29 34.83 -15.10
N ASP A 371 6.87 35.49 -14.01
CA ASP A 371 7.30 35.17 -12.65
C ASP A 371 6.36 34.22 -11.94
N HIS A 372 5.04 34.40 -12.09
CA HIS A 372 4.02 33.72 -11.28
C HIS A 372 3.18 32.74 -12.11
N LYS A 373 3.07 31.49 -11.65
CA LYS A 373 2.31 30.40 -12.27
C LYS A 373 1.44 29.73 -11.22
N LEU A 374 0.15 29.59 -11.49
CA LEU A 374 -0.84 29.00 -10.58
C LEU A 374 -1.44 27.75 -11.21
N THR A 375 -1.46 26.65 -10.47
CA THR A 375 -2.18 25.43 -10.81
C THR A 375 -3.32 25.22 -9.83
N PHE A 376 -4.50 24.88 -10.35
CA PHE A 376 -5.65 24.43 -9.57
C PHE A 376 -6.09 23.06 -10.08
N ARG A 377 -6.30 22.11 -9.18
CA ARG A 377 -6.73 20.74 -9.51
C ARG A 377 -7.87 20.30 -8.60
N TYR A 378 -8.84 19.64 -9.19
CA TYR A 378 -9.93 18.97 -8.50
C TYR A 378 -10.00 17.50 -8.93
N ASN A 379 -10.11 16.61 -7.96
CA ASN A 379 -10.27 15.17 -8.14
C ASN A 379 -11.51 14.71 -7.40
N PHE A 380 -12.32 13.91 -8.08
CA PHE A 380 -13.54 13.32 -7.56
C PHE A 380 -13.56 11.82 -7.83
N VAL A 381 -13.90 11.04 -6.80
CA VAL A 381 -14.16 9.60 -6.90
C VAL A 381 -15.50 9.31 -6.25
N ASP A 382 -16.29 8.47 -6.90
CA ASP A 382 -17.56 7.94 -6.39
C ASP A 382 -17.58 6.45 -6.74
N ALA A 383 -17.50 5.61 -5.71
CA ALA A 383 -17.34 4.17 -5.84
C ALA A 383 -18.28 3.42 -4.91
N ILE A 384 -18.80 2.29 -5.40
CA ILE A 384 -19.73 1.41 -4.70
C ILE A 384 -19.32 -0.03 -4.97
N ASP A 385 -19.28 -0.84 -3.92
CA ASP A 385 -19.06 -2.28 -4.00
C ASP A 385 -20.16 -3.03 -3.24
N GLU A 386 -20.89 -3.92 -3.93
CA GLU A 386 -21.90 -4.78 -3.31
C GLU A 386 -21.21 -5.92 -2.57
N GLU A 387 -21.23 -5.85 -1.24
CA GLU A 387 -20.45 -6.69 -0.34
C GLU A 387 -21.35 -7.47 0.63
N GLY A 388 -20.74 -8.31 1.47
CA GLY A 388 -21.39 -8.95 2.61
C GLY A 388 -22.01 -10.32 2.35
N ILE A 389 -22.02 -10.81 1.09
CA ILE A 389 -22.48 -12.16 0.79
C ILE A 389 -21.28 -13.10 0.62
N GLY A 390 -21.12 -14.05 1.54
CA GLY A 390 -20.15 -15.15 1.42
C GLY A 390 -20.83 -16.46 1.02
N ARG A 391 -20.34 -17.14 -0.03
CA ARG A 391 -20.79 -18.48 -0.44
C ARG A 391 -19.59 -19.40 -0.71
N GLY A 392 -19.31 -20.29 0.23
CA GLY A 392 -18.24 -21.28 0.21
C GLY A 392 -18.74 -22.69 0.55
N ARG A 393 -17.82 -23.64 0.67
CA ARG A 393 -18.14 -25.05 0.98
C ARG A 393 -18.51 -25.26 2.45
N SER A 394 -17.95 -24.45 3.35
CA SER A 394 -18.18 -24.50 4.80
C SER A 394 -19.04 -23.36 5.34
N SER A 395 -19.28 -22.30 4.57
CA SER A 395 -20.14 -21.18 4.96
C SER A 395 -21.01 -20.71 3.80
N TYR A 396 -22.28 -20.40 4.05
CA TYR A 396 -23.22 -19.96 3.01
C TYR A 396 -24.18 -18.88 3.49
N SER A 397 -24.20 -17.75 2.80
CA SER A 397 -25.05 -16.60 3.16
C SER A 397 -26.28 -16.47 2.26
N TYR A 398 -27.39 -16.08 2.85
CA TYR A 398 -28.54 -15.58 2.09
C TYR A 398 -28.27 -14.18 1.50
N ALA A 399 -29.00 -13.84 0.43
CA ALA A 399 -28.75 -12.61 -0.33
C ALA A 399 -29.13 -11.32 0.40
N ASN A 400 -30.01 -11.36 1.40
CA ASN A 400 -30.41 -10.14 2.11
C ASN A 400 -29.34 -9.59 3.08
N ARG A 401 -28.24 -10.31 3.27
CA ARG A 401 -27.07 -9.86 4.04
C ARG A 401 -26.29 -8.76 3.31
N ALA A 402 -26.53 -8.57 2.01
CA ALA A 402 -25.83 -7.58 1.20
C ALA A 402 -25.88 -6.17 1.79
N TYR A 403 -24.78 -5.46 1.64
CA TYR A 403 -24.67 -4.03 1.85
C TYR A 403 -23.80 -3.42 0.77
N ASN A 404 -23.96 -2.12 0.56
CA ASN A 404 -23.12 -1.35 -0.34
C ASN A 404 -21.99 -0.69 0.45
N PHE A 405 -20.74 -1.03 0.14
CA PHE A 405 -19.59 -0.27 0.60
C PHE A 405 -19.42 0.93 -0.33
N ASN A 406 -19.68 2.13 0.18
CA ASN A 406 -19.61 3.38 -0.58
C ASN A 406 -18.33 4.13 -0.23
N SER A 407 -17.66 4.73 -1.22
CA SER A 407 -16.55 5.67 -1.02
C SER A 407 -16.72 6.90 -1.91
N VAL A 408 -16.85 8.07 -1.28
CA VAL A 408 -16.94 9.37 -1.98
C VAL A 408 -15.76 10.25 -1.58
N GLN A 409 -14.99 10.68 -2.58
CA GLN A 409 -13.74 11.41 -2.39
C GLN A 409 -13.78 12.75 -3.13
N ASN A 410 -13.32 13.81 -2.47
CA ASN A 410 -13.12 15.13 -3.06
C ASN A 410 -11.74 15.63 -2.66
N SER A 411 -10.87 15.93 -3.62
CA SER A 411 -9.56 16.53 -3.36
C SER A 411 -9.38 17.80 -4.18
N PHE A 412 -8.98 18.87 -3.51
CA PHE A 412 -8.70 20.17 -4.09
C PHE A 412 -7.23 20.50 -3.83
N VAL A 413 -6.49 20.83 -4.89
CA VAL A 413 -5.10 21.25 -4.80
C VAL A 413 -4.93 22.59 -5.48
N THR A 414 -4.28 23.51 -4.80
CA THR A 414 -3.82 24.78 -5.38
C THR A 414 -2.33 24.89 -5.16
N GLU A 415 -1.59 25.20 -6.22
CA GLU A 415 -0.14 25.37 -6.19
C GLU A 415 0.25 26.67 -6.90
N LEU A 416 1.03 27.52 -6.23
CA LEU A 416 1.50 28.80 -6.77
C LEU A 416 3.03 28.81 -6.83
N ASN A 417 3.59 28.73 -8.03
CA ASN A 417 5.02 28.86 -8.30
C ASN A 417 5.39 30.30 -8.69
N SER A 418 6.36 30.92 -8.01
CA SER A 418 6.83 32.29 -8.24
C SER A 418 8.36 32.33 -8.39
N SER A 419 8.87 33.29 -9.15
CA SER A 419 10.29 33.68 -9.16
C SER A 419 10.43 35.12 -8.73
N PHE A 420 11.51 35.42 -8.00
CA PHE A 420 11.83 36.78 -7.53
C PHE A 420 13.27 37.11 -7.91
N GLY A 421 13.43 37.89 -8.98
CA GLY A 421 14.74 38.15 -9.57
C GLY A 421 15.41 36.87 -10.08
N ASN A 422 16.74 36.83 -10.07
CA ASN A 422 17.50 35.80 -10.82
C ASN A 422 17.93 34.60 -9.96
N ASN A 423 17.60 34.60 -8.66
CA ASN A 423 18.16 33.63 -7.72
C ASN A 423 17.26 33.23 -6.55
N THR A 424 16.00 33.68 -6.53
CA THR A 424 15.06 33.39 -5.45
C THR A 424 13.76 32.88 -6.04
N SER A 425 13.18 31.79 -5.51
CA SER A 425 12.10 31.11 -6.20
C SER A 425 11.23 30.19 -5.34
N ASN A 426 10.08 29.74 -5.91
CA ASN A 426 8.85 29.77 -5.12
C ASN A 426 7.39 29.13 -5.44
N MET A 427 7.10 27.82 -5.39
CA MET A 427 5.90 27.03 -4.90
C MET A 427 5.30 27.08 -3.43
N PHE A 428 4.12 27.68 -3.28
CA PHE A 428 3.21 27.46 -2.15
C PHE A 428 2.13 26.46 -2.57
N ARG A 429 1.81 25.47 -1.72
CA ARG A 429 0.73 24.50 -1.99
C ARG A 429 -0.24 24.38 -0.82
N ALA A 430 -1.53 24.38 -1.16
CA ALA A 430 -2.63 24.11 -0.26
C ALA A 430 -3.48 22.95 -0.80
N VAL A 431 -3.79 22.01 0.08
CA VAL A 431 -4.58 20.81 -0.23
C VAL A 431 -5.74 20.71 0.75
N TYR A 432 -6.91 20.37 0.23
CA TYR A 432 -8.04 19.90 1.03
C TYR A 432 -8.58 18.60 0.43
N THR A 433 -8.52 17.52 1.19
CA THR A 433 -9.06 16.21 0.79
C THR A 433 -10.13 15.77 1.79
N ARG A 434 -11.25 15.26 1.27
CA ARG A 434 -12.40 14.77 2.03
C ARG A 434 -12.77 13.39 1.50
N ILE A 435 -12.72 12.36 2.37
CA ILE A 435 -13.09 10.98 2.05
C ILE A 435 -14.22 10.55 2.98
N ARG A 436 -15.28 9.96 2.41
CA ARG A 436 -16.47 9.51 3.13
C ARG A 436 -16.75 8.08 2.73
N ASP A 437 -16.48 7.16 3.65
CA ASP A 437 -16.69 5.74 3.47
C ASP A 437 -17.83 5.27 4.38
N SER A 438 -18.76 4.48 3.86
CA SER A 438 -19.88 3.91 4.64
C SER A 438 -20.29 2.54 4.13
N ARG A 439 -20.78 1.70 5.06
CA ARG A 439 -21.51 0.48 4.72
C ARG A 439 -23.00 0.77 4.82
N ASP A 440 -23.66 0.90 3.67
CA ASP A 440 -25.08 1.20 3.58
C ASP A 440 -25.86 -0.10 3.38
N LEU A 441 -26.77 -0.40 4.30
CA LEU A 441 -27.53 -1.65 4.29
C LEU A 441 -28.64 -1.61 3.24
N ASP A 442 -28.73 -2.65 2.40
CA ASP A 442 -29.80 -2.78 1.40
C ASP A 442 -31.08 -3.40 1.97
N SER A 443 -30.93 -4.14 3.07
CA SER A 443 -32.01 -4.81 3.80
C SER A 443 -32.30 -4.12 5.13
N PRO A 444 -33.50 -4.32 5.71
CA PRO A 444 -33.79 -3.89 7.07
C PRO A 444 -32.76 -4.44 8.07
N ALA A 445 -32.40 -3.61 9.06
CA ALA A 445 -31.51 -4.02 10.13
C ALA A 445 -32.05 -5.27 10.86
N PHE A 446 -31.17 -6.26 11.05
CA PHE A 446 -31.46 -7.53 11.71
C PHE A 446 -30.14 -8.07 12.29
N PRO A 447 -30.16 -8.75 13.46
CA PRO A 447 -28.97 -9.36 14.05
C PRO A 447 -28.29 -10.33 13.09
N GLU A 448 -26.98 -10.52 13.23
CA GLU A 448 -26.34 -11.67 12.58
C GLU A 448 -26.88 -12.96 13.18
N VAL A 449 -27.31 -13.88 12.33
CA VAL A 449 -27.69 -15.23 12.74
C VAL A 449 -26.88 -16.24 11.94
N GLU A 450 -26.11 -17.04 12.67
CA GLU A 450 -25.42 -18.21 12.19
C GLU A 450 -26.17 -19.47 12.61
N VAL A 451 -26.59 -20.28 11.65
CA VAL A 451 -27.09 -21.64 11.89
C VAL A 451 -25.99 -22.61 11.51
N SER A 452 -25.24 -23.08 12.51
CA SER A 452 -24.16 -24.04 12.38
C SER A 452 -24.73 -25.46 12.45
N LEU A 453 -24.41 -26.27 11.45
CA LEU A 453 -24.92 -27.63 11.25
C LEU A 453 -23.74 -28.57 11.03
N SER A 454 -23.84 -29.82 11.49
CA SER A 454 -22.82 -30.83 11.16
C SER A 454 -22.70 -31.01 9.64
N ASP A 455 -21.49 -31.10 9.09
CA ASP A 455 -21.31 -31.49 7.69
C ASP A 455 -21.75 -32.95 7.53
N PRO A 456 -22.65 -33.30 6.60
CA PRO A 456 -23.01 -34.69 6.36
C PRO A 456 -21.86 -35.54 5.77
N ASN A 457 -20.74 -34.93 5.35
CA ASN A 457 -19.61 -35.58 4.69
C ASN A 457 -18.30 -35.54 5.49
N SER A 458 -18.24 -34.84 6.62
CA SER A 458 -17.08 -34.81 7.53
C SER A 458 -17.55 -34.74 8.99
N ASP A 459 -16.61 -34.77 9.93
CA ASP A 459 -16.90 -34.56 11.35
C ASP A 459 -16.91 -33.06 11.73
N ASP A 460 -16.89 -32.16 10.73
CA ASP A 460 -16.86 -30.71 10.93
C ASP A 460 -18.27 -30.09 10.97
N PHE A 461 -18.32 -28.78 11.19
CA PHE A 461 -19.53 -27.98 11.08
C PHE A 461 -19.47 -27.06 9.85
N VAL A 462 -20.64 -26.78 9.29
CA VAL A 462 -20.85 -25.80 8.23
C VAL A 462 -21.95 -24.83 8.63
N SER A 463 -21.82 -23.58 8.21
CA SER A 463 -22.63 -22.48 8.73
C SER A 463 -23.48 -21.81 7.65
N ILE A 464 -24.76 -21.61 7.95
CA ILE A 464 -25.69 -20.82 7.13
C ILE A 464 -25.96 -19.48 7.81
N TYR A 465 -25.69 -18.38 7.10
CA TYR A 465 -25.75 -17.03 7.64
C TYR A 465 -26.92 -16.21 7.07
N MET A 466 -27.60 -15.47 7.94
CA MET A 466 -28.57 -14.43 7.59
C MET A 466 -28.41 -13.21 8.51
N GLY A 467 -29.00 -12.08 8.13
CA GLY A 467 -28.83 -10.85 8.90
C GLY A 467 -27.51 -10.16 8.60
N ILE A 468 -27.39 -8.92 9.06
CA ILE A 468 -26.26 -8.06 8.71
C ILE A 468 -25.00 -8.51 9.45
N ASP A 469 -23.90 -8.63 8.71
CA ASP A 469 -22.60 -9.03 9.23
C ASP A 469 -22.19 -8.27 10.48
N ARG A 470 -21.71 -8.98 11.49
CA ARG A 470 -21.36 -8.43 12.80
C ARG A 470 -20.36 -7.26 12.78
N PHE A 471 -19.54 -7.11 11.74
CA PHE A 471 -18.59 -6.00 11.57
C PHE A 471 -19.15 -4.84 10.72
N SER A 472 -20.39 -4.99 10.23
CA SER A 472 -21.04 -4.11 9.26
C SER A 472 -22.30 -3.42 9.78
N GLN A 473 -22.80 -3.82 10.96
CA GLN A 473 -24.02 -3.29 11.58
C GLN A 473 -23.93 -1.78 11.88
N ALA A 474 -22.74 -1.29 12.26
CA ALA A 474 -22.45 0.15 12.36
C ALA A 474 -20.99 0.44 11.94
N ASN A 475 -20.79 0.76 10.67
CA ASN A 475 -19.47 0.97 10.09
C ASN A 475 -19.41 2.16 9.12
N ARG A 476 -18.63 3.19 9.46
CA ARG A 476 -18.42 4.39 8.65
C ARG A 476 -17.13 5.08 9.04
N LEU A 477 -16.38 5.54 8.04
CA LEU A 477 -15.18 6.35 8.24
C LEU A 477 -15.28 7.69 7.50
N ASN A 478 -15.18 8.78 8.26
CA ASN A 478 -15.04 10.12 7.69
C ASN A 478 -13.63 10.63 7.92
N GLN A 479 -12.98 11.09 6.85
CA GLN A 479 -11.63 11.63 6.87
C GLN A 479 -11.60 13.03 6.23
N ASP A 480 -11.00 14.00 6.90
CA ASP A 480 -10.66 15.31 6.33
C ASP A 480 -9.16 15.56 6.50
N LEU A 481 -8.50 15.98 5.43
CA LEU A 481 -7.08 16.38 5.40
C LEU A 481 -6.97 17.82 4.90
N ILE A 482 -6.28 18.65 5.67
CA ILE A 482 -5.75 19.93 5.22
C ILE A 482 -4.23 19.84 5.22
N GLU A 483 -3.59 20.10 4.09
CA GLU A 483 -2.13 20.20 3.99
C GLU A 483 -1.73 21.58 3.48
N ILE A 484 -0.71 22.17 4.11
CA ILE A 484 -0.07 23.41 3.68
C ILE A 484 1.45 23.17 3.61
N THR A 485 2.01 23.36 2.42
CA THR A 485 3.43 23.15 2.13
C THR A 485 4.03 24.39 1.44
N ASP A 486 5.25 24.75 1.81
CA ASP A 486 5.93 26.00 1.42
C ASP A 486 7.47 25.78 1.47
N ASN A 487 8.23 25.78 0.34
CA ASN A 487 9.71 25.54 0.35
C ASN A 487 10.63 26.63 -0.26
N PHE A 488 11.01 27.68 0.45
CA PHE A 488 11.67 28.85 -0.11
C PHE A 488 13.09 28.54 -0.56
N THR A 489 13.42 28.83 -1.81
CA THR A 489 14.73 28.54 -2.39
C THR A 489 15.51 29.82 -2.69
N TYR A 490 16.77 29.85 -2.28
CA TYR A 490 17.72 30.92 -2.54
C TYR A 490 19.06 30.37 -3.05
N ILE A 491 19.47 30.82 -4.24
CA ILE A 491 20.69 30.38 -4.90
C ILE A 491 21.77 31.46 -4.77
N THR A 492 22.96 31.07 -4.31
CA THR A 492 24.10 31.97 -4.19
C THR A 492 25.42 31.23 -4.43
N GLY A 493 26.20 31.70 -5.41
CA GLY A 493 27.44 31.02 -5.80
C GLY A 493 27.16 29.59 -6.27
N ASP A 494 27.76 28.62 -5.58
CA ASP A 494 27.61 27.19 -5.85
C ASP A 494 26.64 26.48 -4.88
N HIS A 495 25.89 27.27 -4.09
CA HIS A 495 24.93 26.78 -3.09
C HIS A 495 23.49 27.12 -3.46
N GLU A 496 22.60 26.17 -3.22
CA GLU A 496 21.15 26.31 -3.31
C GLU A 496 20.53 25.95 -1.96
N PHE A 497 20.12 26.99 -1.22
CA PHE A 497 19.50 26.84 0.08
C PHE A 497 17.99 26.73 -0.07
N THR A 498 17.40 25.70 0.53
CA THR A 498 15.94 25.54 0.67
C THR A 498 15.57 25.62 2.14
N LEU A 499 14.58 26.44 2.49
CA LEU A 499 13.96 26.50 3.82
C LEU A 499 12.46 26.26 3.64
N GLY A 500 11.88 25.28 4.31
CA GLY A 500 10.46 25.01 4.13
C GLY A 500 9.74 24.41 5.31
N THR A 501 8.43 24.28 5.12
CA THR A 501 7.49 23.67 6.05
C THR A 501 6.46 22.84 5.29
N SER A 502 6.01 21.75 5.91
CA SER A 502 4.91 20.93 5.42
C SER A 502 4.08 20.52 6.63
N ASN A 503 2.82 20.94 6.66
CA ASN A 503 1.95 20.80 7.81
C ASN A 503 0.66 20.12 7.40
N GLN A 504 0.31 19.04 8.07
CA GLN A 504 -0.88 18.25 7.79
C GLN A 504 -1.79 18.24 9.03
N ILE A 505 -3.08 18.44 8.81
CA ILE A 505 -4.13 18.33 9.82
C ILE A 505 -5.13 17.29 9.32
N PHE A 506 -5.20 16.18 10.03
CA PHE A 506 -6.13 15.08 9.81
C PHE A 506 -7.26 15.16 10.84
N THR A 507 -8.49 14.98 10.41
CA THR A 507 -9.64 14.80 11.30
C THR A 507 -10.34 13.50 10.93
N PHE A 508 -10.51 12.63 11.92
CA PHE A 508 -11.15 11.33 11.76
C PHE A 508 -12.42 11.26 12.61
N ASP A 509 -13.45 10.62 12.07
CA ASP A 509 -14.67 10.18 12.78
C ASP A 509 -14.96 8.76 12.30
N ASN A 510 -14.51 7.79 13.11
CA ASN A 510 -14.54 6.37 12.85
C ASN A 510 -15.63 5.71 13.69
N LEU A 511 -16.76 5.39 13.06
CA LEU A 511 -17.84 4.58 13.61
C LEU A 511 -17.54 3.12 13.27
N PHE A 512 -17.22 2.32 14.27
CA PHE A 512 -17.03 0.88 14.14
C PHE A 512 -17.53 0.19 15.41
N VAL A 513 -18.80 -0.20 15.40
CA VAL A 513 -19.42 -0.96 16.50
C VAL A 513 -19.71 -2.36 16.00
N GLN A 514 -19.02 -3.33 16.58
CA GLN A 514 -19.25 -4.74 16.30
C GLN A 514 -20.50 -5.21 17.04
N ASP A 515 -21.27 -6.11 16.45
CA ASP A 515 -22.41 -6.73 17.13
C ASP A 515 -23.45 -5.69 17.63
N ASP A 516 -23.59 -4.53 16.96
CA ASP A 516 -24.51 -3.43 17.33
C ASP A 516 -26.00 -3.82 17.26
N PHE A 517 -26.34 -4.79 16.40
CA PHE A 517 -27.66 -5.40 16.30
C PHE A 517 -27.72 -6.76 17.02
N GLY A 518 -26.61 -7.22 17.58
CA GLY A 518 -26.44 -8.58 18.11
C GLY A 518 -25.97 -9.59 17.07
N SER A 519 -25.33 -10.65 17.55
CA SER A 519 -24.86 -11.79 16.75
C SER A 519 -25.13 -13.09 17.52
N TYR A 520 -25.79 -14.03 16.88
CA TYR A 520 -26.26 -15.27 17.50
C TYR A 520 -25.83 -16.49 16.69
N THR A 521 -25.33 -17.51 17.37
CA THR A 521 -25.04 -18.81 16.77
C THR A 521 -25.98 -19.87 17.32
N PHE A 522 -26.57 -20.67 16.43
CA PHE A 522 -27.44 -21.80 16.75
C PHE A 522 -26.81 -23.08 16.20
N TYR A 523 -26.73 -24.14 17.02
CA TYR A 523 -26.17 -25.43 16.59
C TYR A 523 -27.20 -26.41 16.01
N SER A 524 -28.44 -25.94 15.81
CA SER A 524 -29.46 -26.66 15.02
C SER A 524 -30.57 -25.73 14.51
N ILE A 525 -31.31 -26.22 13.50
CA ILE A 525 -32.51 -25.54 12.99
C ILE A 525 -33.62 -25.46 14.06
N GLU A 526 -33.67 -26.42 14.99
CA GLU A 526 -34.69 -26.43 16.04
C GLU A 526 -34.37 -25.41 17.14
N ASP A 527 -33.09 -25.22 17.47
CA ASP A 527 -32.65 -24.17 18.40
C ASP A 527 -32.99 -22.79 17.82
N PHE A 528 -32.69 -22.59 16.52
CA PHE A 528 -33.10 -21.37 15.81
C PHE A 528 -34.62 -21.18 15.82
N ARG A 529 -35.41 -22.24 15.63
CA ARG A 529 -36.88 -22.19 15.67
C ARG A 529 -37.43 -21.84 17.05
N ASN A 530 -36.76 -22.27 18.11
CA ASN A 530 -37.18 -22.03 19.49
C ASN A 530 -36.61 -20.73 20.05
N GLY A 531 -35.66 -20.09 19.36
CA GLY A 531 -35.01 -18.85 19.80
C GLY A 531 -34.01 -19.09 20.93
N ASP A 532 -33.36 -20.25 20.94
CA ASP A 532 -32.46 -20.74 21.99
C ASP A 532 -30.99 -20.75 21.49
N PRO A 533 -30.31 -19.58 21.44
CA PRO A 533 -28.95 -19.48 20.91
C PRO A 533 -27.94 -20.23 21.78
N GLN A 534 -26.85 -20.65 21.15
CA GLN A 534 -25.74 -21.36 21.80
C GLN A 534 -24.48 -20.49 21.91
N GLU A 535 -24.42 -19.37 21.18
CA GLU A 535 -23.47 -18.28 21.43
C GLU A 535 -24.18 -16.95 21.22
N TYR A 536 -23.75 -15.92 21.95
CA TYR A 536 -24.34 -14.59 21.84
C TYR A 536 -23.29 -13.49 22.01
N ARG A 537 -23.30 -12.52 21.09
CA ARG A 537 -22.46 -11.32 21.15
C ARG A 537 -23.29 -10.08 20.94
N TYR A 538 -23.01 -9.03 21.72
CA TYR A 538 -23.70 -7.75 21.59
C TYR A 538 -22.87 -6.60 22.16
N SER A 539 -22.81 -5.48 21.43
CA SER A 539 -22.20 -4.25 21.93
C SER A 539 -23.26 -3.17 22.13
N TYR A 540 -23.13 -2.41 23.21
CA TYR A 540 -24.03 -1.29 23.50
C TYR A 540 -23.31 -0.13 24.15
N LEU A 541 -23.80 1.08 23.87
CA LEU A 541 -23.25 2.29 24.46
C LEU A 541 -23.53 2.37 25.97
N LEU A 542 -22.48 2.68 26.72
CA LEU A 542 -22.58 3.04 28.13
C LEU A 542 -23.06 4.49 28.30
N PRO A 543 -23.66 4.84 29.45
CA PRO A 543 -24.09 6.22 29.71
C PRO A 543 -22.94 7.22 29.58
N GLY A 544 -23.04 8.13 28.60
CA GLY A 544 -22.02 9.15 28.33
C GLY A 544 -20.90 8.71 27.37
N GLY A 545 -20.93 7.46 26.90
CA GLY A 545 -20.01 6.94 25.90
C GLY A 545 -20.28 7.48 24.48
N SER A 546 -19.27 7.37 23.61
CA SER A 546 -19.34 7.78 22.20
C SER A 546 -19.43 6.57 21.26
N PRO A 547 -20.35 6.58 20.26
CA PRO A 547 -20.40 5.55 19.22
C PRO A 547 -19.24 5.61 18.21
N THR A 548 -18.40 6.65 18.28
CA THR A 548 -17.35 6.90 17.30
C THR A 548 -16.07 7.32 17.98
N ALA A 549 -14.95 6.85 17.43
CA ALA A 549 -13.63 7.39 17.70
C ALA A 549 -13.43 8.64 16.85
N LYS A 550 -13.53 9.81 17.49
CA LYS A 550 -13.31 11.11 16.85
C LYS A 550 -12.08 11.79 17.42
N PHE A 551 -11.10 12.06 16.56
CA PHE A 551 -9.85 12.69 16.98
C PHE A 551 -9.16 13.41 15.82
N THR A 552 -8.23 14.30 16.17
CA THR A 552 -7.42 15.09 15.27
C THR A 552 -5.97 14.64 15.34
N GLY A 553 -5.32 14.43 14.19
CA GLY A 553 -3.88 14.28 14.09
C GLY A 553 -3.27 15.51 13.43
N ILE A 554 -2.25 16.12 14.03
CA ILE A 554 -1.54 17.25 13.42
C ILE A 554 -0.08 16.86 13.28
N GLN A 555 0.48 17.02 12.07
CA GLN A 555 1.88 16.78 11.78
C GLN A 555 2.52 18.10 11.33
N LEU A 556 3.44 18.64 12.13
CA LEU A 556 4.17 19.87 11.79
C LEU A 556 5.59 19.52 11.32
N GLY A 557 5.93 19.88 10.08
CA GLY A 557 7.25 19.68 9.50
C GLY A 557 7.98 21.00 9.25
N LEU A 558 9.25 21.08 9.65
CA LEU A 558 10.17 22.19 9.36
C LEU A 558 11.50 21.64 8.85
N TYR A 559 12.07 22.26 7.82
CA TYR A 559 13.32 21.77 7.23
C TYR A 559 14.16 22.86 6.58
N ALA A 560 15.46 22.60 6.54
CA ALA A 560 16.42 23.34 5.75
C ALA A 560 17.34 22.38 4.99
N GLN A 561 17.75 22.79 3.80
CA GLN A 561 18.65 22.03 2.94
C GLN A 561 19.61 22.95 2.19
N ASP A 562 20.81 22.45 1.92
CA ASP A 562 21.81 23.04 1.02
C ASP A 562 22.16 22.00 -0.05
N LYS A 563 21.82 22.30 -1.31
CA LYS A 563 22.38 21.61 -2.48
C LYS A 563 23.65 22.36 -2.88
N TRP A 564 24.80 21.73 -2.66
CA TRP A 564 26.11 22.31 -2.88
C TRP A 564 26.82 21.66 -4.05
N GLN A 565 27.09 22.44 -5.09
CA GLN A 565 27.93 22.05 -6.21
C GLN A 565 29.41 22.20 -5.83
N VAL A 566 29.99 21.18 -5.21
CA VAL A 566 31.39 21.22 -4.71
C VAL A 566 32.41 21.38 -5.83
N THR A 567 32.17 20.70 -6.96
CA THR A 567 32.96 20.79 -8.19
C THR A 567 32.03 20.73 -9.38
N ASN A 568 32.49 20.90 -10.62
CA ASN A 568 31.64 20.71 -11.80
C ASN A 568 31.06 19.29 -11.95
N TYR A 569 31.55 18.31 -11.19
CA TYR A 569 31.17 16.91 -11.32
C TYR A 569 30.67 16.28 -10.02
N LEU A 570 30.64 17.04 -8.91
CA LEU A 570 30.23 16.53 -7.59
C LEU A 570 29.21 17.47 -6.98
N LYS A 571 28.01 16.95 -6.74
CA LYS A 571 26.92 17.63 -6.03
C LYS A 571 26.67 16.92 -4.70
N LEU A 572 26.57 17.70 -3.62
CA LEU A 572 26.19 17.24 -2.29
C LEU A 572 24.83 17.83 -1.92
N THR A 573 24.01 17.06 -1.23
CA THR A 573 22.73 17.50 -0.65
C THR A 573 22.79 17.31 0.85
N LEU A 574 22.76 18.41 1.60
CA LEU A 574 22.81 18.42 3.06
C LEU A 574 21.48 18.91 3.60
N GLY A 575 20.77 18.09 4.36
CA GLY A 575 19.41 18.38 4.81
C GLY A 575 19.20 18.10 6.29
N LEU A 576 18.38 18.92 6.94
CA LEU A 576 17.84 18.64 8.27
C LEU A 576 16.34 18.93 8.28
N ARG A 577 15.56 17.94 8.69
CA ARG A 577 14.13 18.05 8.91
C ARG A 577 13.76 17.70 10.35
N ALA A 578 12.76 18.39 10.88
CA ALA A 578 12.10 18.09 12.15
C ALA A 578 10.61 17.94 11.91
N ASP A 579 10.06 16.85 12.44
CA ASP A 579 8.66 16.44 12.32
C ASP A 579 8.07 16.33 13.73
N ILE A 580 6.91 16.93 13.98
CA ILE A 580 6.28 17.01 15.29
C ILE A 580 4.82 16.56 15.19
N PRO A 581 4.50 15.30 15.57
CA PRO A 581 3.13 14.82 15.69
C PRO A 581 2.48 15.40 16.94
N ILE A 582 1.22 15.79 16.82
CA ILE A 582 0.39 16.36 17.89
C ILE A 582 -0.99 15.72 17.82
N LEU A 583 -1.38 15.10 18.93
CA LEU A 583 -2.73 14.62 19.21
C LEU A 583 -3.33 15.55 20.28
N PRO A 584 -4.28 16.44 19.94
CA PRO A 584 -4.86 17.40 20.87
C PRO A 584 -6.11 16.88 21.59
N ASP A 585 -6.72 15.81 21.09
CA ASP A 585 -7.93 15.20 21.63
C ASP A 585 -7.55 14.03 22.55
N GLU A 586 -8.23 13.89 23.69
CA GLU A 586 -8.00 12.80 24.65
C GLU A 586 -9.13 11.76 24.52
N PRO A 587 -8.83 10.44 24.56
CA PRO A 587 -9.86 9.40 24.65
C PRO A 587 -10.67 9.47 25.95
N THR A 588 -11.80 8.75 25.99
CA THR A 588 -12.62 8.64 27.20
C THR A 588 -11.81 8.02 28.35
N HIS A 589 -11.72 8.76 29.46
CA HIS A 589 -10.96 8.35 30.64
C HIS A 589 -11.65 7.20 31.39
N ASN A 590 -10.90 6.12 31.64
CA ASN A 590 -11.34 4.97 32.40
C ASN A 590 -10.48 4.81 33.67
N PRO A 591 -11.00 5.17 34.86
CA PRO A 591 -10.21 5.16 36.09
C PRO A 591 -9.87 3.75 36.60
N GLN A 592 -10.49 2.69 36.07
CA GLN A 592 -10.12 1.31 36.42
C GLN A 592 -8.74 0.94 35.85
N VAL A 593 -8.38 1.48 34.69
CA VAL A 593 -7.08 1.20 34.04
C VAL A 593 -5.92 1.63 34.94
N GLU A 594 -5.99 2.79 35.58
CA GLU A 594 -4.93 3.28 36.48
C GLU A 594 -4.84 2.49 37.79
N GLN A 595 -5.94 1.86 38.20
CA GLN A 595 -5.99 1.00 39.39
C GLN A 595 -5.35 -0.36 39.11
N SER A 596 -5.70 -0.98 37.97
CA SER A 596 -5.24 -2.31 37.59
C SER A 596 -3.84 -2.29 36.97
N PHE A 597 -3.49 -1.22 36.24
CA PHE A 597 -2.22 -1.06 35.53
C PHE A 597 -1.54 0.27 35.89
N PRO A 598 -0.84 0.36 37.04
CA PRO A 598 -0.19 1.58 37.49
C PRO A 598 0.79 2.14 36.44
N GLY A 599 0.59 3.40 36.07
CA GLY A 599 1.42 4.09 35.08
C GLY A 599 0.80 4.17 33.68
N TYR A 600 -0.36 3.55 33.44
CA TYR A 600 -1.12 3.65 32.20
C TYR A 600 -2.48 4.34 32.42
N SER A 601 -2.99 5.00 31.38
CA SER A 601 -4.27 5.71 31.42
C SER A 601 -4.84 5.77 30.01
N THR A 602 -6.16 5.61 29.84
CA THR A 602 -6.79 5.74 28.52
C THR A 602 -6.81 7.18 28.01
N SER A 603 -6.70 8.18 28.87
CA SER A 603 -6.64 9.59 28.46
C SER A 603 -5.25 10.05 28.03
N ARG A 604 -4.23 9.18 28.09
CA ARG A 604 -2.87 9.50 27.66
C ARG A 604 -2.78 9.47 26.14
N VAL A 605 -2.09 10.45 25.56
CA VAL A 605 -1.78 10.50 24.12
C VAL A 605 -0.30 10.80 23.88
N ALA A 606 0.29 10.14 22.88
CA ALA A 606 1.67 10.37 22.46
C ALA A 606 1.75 11.62 21.56
N SER A 607 2.07 12.78 22.16
CA SER A 607 1.91 14.09 21.50
C SER A 607 3.10 15.00 21.78
N GLY A 608 3.64 15.62 20.73
CA GLY A 608 4.71 16.63 20.80
C GLY A 608 6.15 16.11 20.74
N ASN A 609 6.36 14.82 20.44
CA ASN A 609 7.69 14.22 20.32
C ASN A 609 8.40 14.72 19.06
N VAL A 610 9.54 15.41 19.20
CA VAL A 610 10.29 15.91 18.03
C VAL A 610 11.07 14.79 17.36
N LEU A 611 10.77 14.53 16.09
CA LEU A 611 11.40 13.52 15.25
C LEU A 611 12.42 14.18 14.32
N TRP A 612 13.70 13.87 14.51
CA TRP A 612 14.77 14.45 13.70
C TRP A 612 15.08 13.57 12.50
N SER A 613 15.20 14.20 11.35
CA SER A 613 15.44 13.56 10.05
C SER A 613 16.60 14.23 9.31
N PRO A 614 17.87 14.04 9.76
CA PRO A 614 19.04 14.49 9.00
C PRO A 614 19.18 13.67 7.72
N ARG A 615 19.58 14.32 6.62
CA ARG A 615 19.79 13.67 5.32
C ARG A 615 21.09 14.17 4.67
N PHE A 616 21.81 13.25 4.08
CA PHE A 616 23.00 13.49 3.29
C PHE A 616 22.87 12.69 1.99
N GLY A 617 22.92 13.37 0.85
CA GLY A 617 22.97 12.75 -0.47
C GLY A 617 24.17 13.26 -1.26
N PHE A 618 24.64 12.47 -2.23
CA PHE A 618 25.65 12.89 -3.17
C PHE A 618 25.42 12.28 -4.55
N ASN A 619 25.87 13.00 -5.57
CA ASN A 619 26.01 12.50 -6.94
C ASN A 619 27.37 12.97 -7.48
N TRP A 620 28.13 12.02 -8.01
CA TRP A 620 29.46 12.26 -8.55
C TRP A 620 29.59 11.67 -9.96
N ASP A 621 29.68 12.53 -10.96
CA ASP A 621 30.10 12.17 -12.31
C ASP A 621 31.62 11.87 -12.34
N LEU A 622 31.96 10.59 -12.41
CA LEU A 622 33.35 10.11 -12.46
C LEU A 622 33.96 10.26 -13.85
N SER A 623 33.13 10.44 -14.89
CA SER A 623 33.54 10.65 -16.27
C SER A 623 33.85 12.11 -16.62
N ARG A 624 33.70 13.03 -15.65
CA ARG A 624 34.11 14.44 -15.74
C ARG A 624 33.43 15.21 -16.87
N GLY A 625 32.11 15.12 -16.93
CA GLY A 625 31.24 15.86 -17.85
C GLY A 625 30.73 15.03 -19.02
N GLU A 626 31.30 13.84 -19.26
CA GLU A 626 30.80 12.92 -20.28
C GLU A 626 29.53 12.19 -19.84
N ARG A 627 29.19 12.20 -18.54
CA ARG A 627 28.04 11.53 -17.93
C ARG A 627 27.88 10.05 -18.31
N THR A 628 29.00 9.34 -18.47
CA THR A 628 29.02 7.91 -18.79
C THR A 628 29.27 7.03 -17.58
N THR A 629 29.70 7.61 -16.45
CA THR A 629 29.89 6.90 -15.19
C THR A 629 29.51 7.84 -14.05
N GLN A 630 28.51 7.45 -13.25
CA GLN A 630 28.19 8.17 -12.02
C GLN A 630 28.21 7.26 -10.80
N LEU A 631 28.65 7.82 -9.69
CA LEU A 631 28.53 7.24 -8.35
C LEU A 631 27.57 8.12 -7.55
N ARG A 632 26.48 7.54 -7.06
CA ARG A 632 25.46 8.25 -6.29
C ARG A 632 25.10 7.48 -5.02
N GLY A 633 24.57 8.19 -4.04
CA GLY A 633 24.13 7.57 -2.80
C GLY A 633 23.86 8.57 -1.69
N GLY A 634 23.68 8.04 -0.48
CA GLY A 634 23.46 8.86 0.68
C GLY A 634 23.11 8.07 1.94
N VAL A 635 22.90 8.82 3.02
CA VAL A 635 22.41 8.33 4.30
C VAL A 635 21.41 9.34 4.85
N GLY A 636 20.29 8.87 5.37
CA GLY A 636 19.30 9.77 5.96
C GLY A 636 18.26 9.07 6.80
N VAL A 637 17.68 9.82 7.73
CA VAL A 637 16.51 9.39 8.50
C VAL A 637 15.25 9.93 7.82
N PHE A 638 14.25 9.08 7.72
CA PHE A 638 12.95 9.34 7.13
C PHE A 638 11.87 9.13 8.18
N THR A 639 10.83 9.96 8.17
CA THR A 639 9.73 9.90 9.13
C THR A 639 8.44 9.63 8.36
N GLY A 640 7.72 8.60 8.79
CA GLY A 640 6.42 8.21 8.25
C GLY A 640 5.28 8.50 9.22
N ASN A 641 4.08 8.66 8.69
CA ASN A 641 2.89 8.60 9.52
C ASN A 641 2.57 7.12 9.77
N PRO A 642 2.36 6.68 11.02
CA PRO A 642 1.77 5.38 11.24
C PRO A 642 0.33 5.39 10.71
N PRO A 643 -0.21 4.25 10.24
CA PRO A 643 -1.64 4.09 10.01
C PRO A 643 -2.44 4.58 11.22
N PHE A 644 -3.26 5.62 11.02
CA PHE A 644 -3.99 6.24 12.12
C PHE A 644 -5.03 5.30 12.74
N VAL A 645 -5.41 4.21 12.07
CA VAL A 645 -6.24 3.17 12.67
C VAL A 645 -5.58 2.53 13.90
N TRP A 646 -4.26 2.33 13.90
CA TRP A 646 -3.56 1.80 15.07
C TRP A 646 -3.63 2.75 16.27
N ILE A 647 -3.56 4.06 16.01
CA ILE A 647 -3.75 5.10 17.03
C ILE A 647 -5.24 5.17 17.45
N SER A 648 -6.17 5.04 16.50
CA SER A 648 -7.63 5.10 16.71
C SER A 648 -8.13 4.02 17.66
N ASN A 649 -7.44 2.88 17.75
CA ASN A 649 -7.81 1.78 18.63
C ASN A 649 -7.98 2.23 20.10
N GLN A 650 -7.15 3.16 20.59
CA GLN A 650 -7.25 3.70 21.97
C GLN A 650 -8.48 4.61 22.17
N TYR A 651 -8.98 5.22 21.10
CA TYR A 651 -10.19 6.06 21.12
C TYR A 651 -11.46 5.22 20.98
N SER A 652 -11.36 4.05 20.35
CA SER A 652 -12.48 3.11 20.18
C SER A 652 -12.66 2.19 21.39
N ASN A 653 -11.56 1.67 21.95
CA ASN A 653 -11.58 0.65 23.01
C ASN A 653 -11.05 1.25 24.32
N THR A 654 -11.83 2.14 24.92
CA THR A 654 -11.50 2.77 26.22
C THR A 654 -11.96 1.94 27.42
N GLY A 655 -12.79 0.91 27.18
CA GLY A 655 -13.52 0.17 28.22
C GLY A 655 -14.55 1.02 28.98
N ALA A 656 -14.81 2.26 28.55
CA ALA A 656 -15.74 3.19 29.18
C ALA A 656 -16.85 3.67 28.22
N ASP A 657 -16.65 3.58 26.91
CA ASP A 657 -17.65 3.98 25.92
C ASP A 657 -18.70 2.90 25.66
N TYR A 658 -18.30 1.62 25.69
CA TYR A 658 -19.16 0.47 25.38
C TYR A 658 -19.08 -0.62 26.45
N GLY A 659 -20.23 -1.27 26.63
CA GLY A 659 -20.31 -2.61 27.18
C GLY A 659 -20.34 -3.61 26.03
N ARG A 660 -19.61 -4.73 26.18
CA ARG A 660 -19.64 -5.84 25.24
C ARG A 660 -19.99 -7.13 25.98
N ILE A 661 -20.91 -7.87 25.40
CA ILE A 661 -21.28 -9.23 25.78
C ILE A 661 -20.64 -10.15 24.74
N ASP A 662 -19.91 -11.16 25.20
CA ASP A 662 -19.31 -12.21 24.37
C ASP A 662 -19.46 -13.52 25.16
N LEU A 663 -20.58 -14.22 24.93
CA LEU A 663 -20.94 -15.46 25.59
C LEU A 663 -20.71 -16.61 24.62
N GLY A 664 -19.77 -17.48 24.97
CA GLY A 664 -19.55 -18.74 24.26
C GLY A 664 -20.51 -19.83 24.72
N PHE A 665 -20.37 -21.01 24.12
CA PHE A 665 -21.20 -22.18 24.39
C PHE A 665 -21.34 -22.51 25.89
N SER A 666 -20.24 -22.52 26.63
CA SER A 666 -20.26 -22.82 28.06
C SER A 666 -20.97 -21.75 28.89
N ASP A 667 -20.86 -20.49 28.48
CA ASP A 667 -21.43 -19.35 29.22
C ASP A 667 -22.95 -19.32 29.09
N MET A 668 -23.46 -19.76 27.94
CA MET A 668 -24.90 -19.79 27.67
C MET A 668 -25.69 -20.66 28.65
N PHE A 669 -25.09 -21.73 29.22
CA PHE A 669 -25.75 -22.59 30.21
C PHE A 669 -26.15 -21.88 31.51
N ASP A 670 -25.47 -20.77 31.83
CA ASP A 670 -25.68 -20.00 33.05
C ASP A 670 -26.47 -18.70 32.81
N THR A 671 -27.03 -18.52 31.59
CA THR A 671 -27.79 -17.32 31.22
C THR A 671 -29.18 -17.64 30.67
N ASP A 672 -30.12 -16.70 30.80
CA ASP A 672 -31.47 -16.79 30.21
C ASP A 672 -31.57 -15.94 28.91
N ILE A 673 -30.51 -15.92 28.09
CA ILE A 673 -30.47 -15.12 26.86
C ILE A 673 -31.27 -15.82 25.76
N GLU A 674 -32.41 -15.23 25.39
CA GLU A 674 -33.23 -15.68 24.26
C GLU A 674 -32.97 -14.81 23.01
N PHE A 675 -33.19 -15.37 21.82
CA PHE A 675 -33.04 -14.65 20.56
C PHE A 675 -34.03 -13.47 20.43
N SER A 676 -33.51 -12.27 20.10
CA SER A 676 -34.34 -11.10 19.77
C SER A 676 -34.12 -10.67 18.31
N PRO A 677 -35.17 -10.70 17.45
CA PRO A 677 -35.07 -10.24 16.07
C PRO A 677 -35.08 -8.72 15.91
N ASP A 678 -35.41 -7.95 16.96
CA ASP A 678 -35.39 -6.48 16.91
C ASP A 678 -33.97 -5.98 17.21
N PRO A 679 -33.27 -5.35 16.25
CA PRO A 679 -31.91 -4.84 16.47
C PRO A 679 -31.82 -3.79 17.59
N ASN A 680 -32.95 -3.19 18.02
CA ASN A 680 -32.98 -2.19 19.09
C ASN A 680 -33.37 -2.76 20.46
N GLU A 681 -33.81 -4.02 20.53
CA GLU A 681 -34.25 -4.68 21.77
C GLU A 681 -33.46 -5.97 22.03
N GLN A 682 -32.14 -5.84 22.01
CA GLN A 682 -31.22 -6.95 22.27
C GLN A 682 -31.12 -7.27 23.78
N PRO A 683 -31.11 -8.56 24.18
CA PRO A 683 -30.93 -8.98 25.56
C PRO A 683 -29.64 -8.42 26.17
N ARG A 684 -29.67 -8.14 27.48
CA ARG A 684 -28.49 -7.69 28.21
C ARG A 684 -28.18 -8.68 29.33
N ALA A 685 -26.91 -9.06 29.41
CA ALA A 685 -26.30 -9.72 30.54
C ALA A 685 -25.41 -8.71 31.31
N ASP A 686 -25.00 -9.09 32.53
CA ASP A 686 -24.00 -8.32 33.26
C ASP A 686 -22.66 -8.37 32.49
N LEU A 687 -21.98 -7.22 32.39
CA LEU A 687 -20.67 -7.14 31.76
C LEU A 687 -19.66 -7.88 32.63
N ALA A 688 -19.05 -8.93 32.08
CA ALA A 688 -17.99 -9.64 32.76
C ALA A 688 -16.68 -8.85 32.72
N THR A 689 -16.17 -8.52 31.53
CA THR A 689 -14.88 -7.83 31.33
C THR A 689 -14.90 -6.95 30.07
N THR A 690 -13.87 -6.11 29.86
CA THR A 690 -13.73 -5.31 28.62
C THR A 690 -12.28 -5.31 28.09
N GLU A 691 -12.11 -5.06 26.79
CA GLU A 691 -10.80 -4.78 26.20
C GLU A 691 -10.49 -3.29 26.29
N VAL A 692 -9.25 -2.95 26.67
CA VAL A 692 -8.73 -1.58 26.61
C VAL A 692 -7.49 -1.51 25.73
N ASN A 693 -7.42 -0.47 24.91
CA ASN A 693 -6.26 -0.16 24.08
C ASN A 693 -5.61 1.12 24.56
N LEU A 694 -4.28 1.09 24.65
CA LEU A 694 -3.46 2.11 25.29
C LEU A 694 -2.27 2.46 24.38
N ILE A 695 -1.61 3.59 24.67
CA ILE A 695 -0.39 4.01 23.99
C ILE A 695 0.68 4.39 25.01
N GLU A 696 1.93 4.09 24.70
CA GLU A 696 3.05 4.58 25.50
C GLU A 696 3.19 6.11 25.44
N GLU A 697 3.59 6.72 26.55
CA GLU A 697 3.67 8.19 26.66
C GLU A 697 4.74 8.77 25.73
N ASP A 698 5.86 8.06 25.59
CA ASP A 698 6.99 8.43 24.76
C ASP A 698 6.97 7.77 23.38
N PHE A 699 5.83 7.19 22.97
CA PHE A 699 5.65 6.66 21.63
C PHE A 699 5.95 7.71 20.57
N LYS A 700 6.74 7.32 19.58
CA LYS A 700 7.19 8.10 18.44
C LYS A 700 6.67 7.46 17.17
N TYR A 701 6.37 8.30 16.19
CA TYR A 701 6.00 7.80 14.88
C TYR A 701 7.19 7.08 14.24
N PRO A 702 6.94 6.04 13.40
CA PRO A 702 7.99 5.27 12.77
C PRO A 702 8.96 6.15 11.98
N GLN A 703 10.24 5.84 12.13
CA GLN A 703 11.34 6.40 11.35
C GLN A 703 12.16 5.28 10.72
N SER A 704 12.87 5.58 9.64
CA SER A 704 13.77 4.61 9.00
C SER A 704 15.10 5.29 8.66
N LEU A 705 16.21 4.68 9.06
CA LEU A 705 17.56 5.13 8.70
C LEU A 705 18.00 4.38 7.45
N LYS A 706 18.04 5.08 6.31
CA LYS A 706 18.36 4.50 5.01
C LYS A 706 19.77 4.85 4.59
N TYR A 707 20.46 3.86 4.04
CA TYR A 707 21.76 3.95 3.37
C TYR A 707 21.57 3.51 1.92
N ASN A 708 22.10 4.28 0.98
CA ASN A 708 22.10 3.93 -0.43
C ASN A 708 23.47 4.17 -1.05
N LEU A 709 23.86 3.26 -1.95
CA LEU A 709 25.03 3.43 -2.81
C LEU A 709 24.74 2.75 -4.15
N ALA A 710 24.95 3.49 -5.24
CA ALA A 710 24.77 2.99 -6.59
C ALA A 710 25.87 3.48 -7.54
N VAL A 711 26.16 2.65 -8.53
CA VAL A 711 26.99 2.99 -9.68
C VAL A 711 26.16 2.77 -10.93
N ASP A 712 26.06 3.79 -11.76
CA ASP A 712 25.49 3.69 -13.12
C ASP A 712 26.62 3.89 -14.13
N GLN A 713 26.66 3.05 -15.15
CA GLN A 713 27.74 2.97 -16.12
C GLN A 713 27.21 2.74 -17.53
N GLN A 714 27.62 3.60 -18.46
CA GLN A 714 27.46 3.36 -19.89
C GLN A 714 28.48 2.30 -20.31
N LEU A 715 27.99 1.11 -20.63
CA LEU A 715 28.74 -0.02 -21.11
C LEU A 715 28.87 0.03 -22.66
N PRO A 716 29.79 -0.76 -23.25
CA PRO A 716 29.90 -0.87 -24.70
C PRO A 716 28.56 -1.20 -25.36
N PHE A 717 28.43 -0.80 -26.62
CA PHE A 717 27.22 -0.97 -27.43
C PHE A 717 26.01 -0.15 -26.95
N GLY A 718 26.18 0.85 -26.09
CA GLY A 718 25.05 1.70 -25.65
C GLY A 718 24.12 0.99 -24.67
N ILE A 719 24.67 0.11 -23.82
CA ILE A 719 23.94 -0.53 -22.73
C ILE A 719 24.21 0.30 -21.48
N THR A 720 23.18 0.63 -20.71
CA THR A 720 23.33 1.20 -19.38
C THR A 720 23.30 0.07 -18.36
N GLY A 721 24.28 0.04 -17.46
CA GLY A 721 24.32 -0.93 -16.36
C GLY A 721 24.29 -0.22 -15.02
N THR A 722 23.44 -0.70 -14.12
CA THR A 722 23.26 -0.17 -12.76
C THR A 722 23.51 -1.28 -11.74
N VAL A 723 24.29 -0.97 -10.69
CA VAL A 723 24.37 -1.78 -9.47
C VAL A 723 24.02 -0.88 -8.30
N GLU A 724 23.00 -1.25 -7.53
CA GLU A 724 22.44 -0.41 -6.47
C GLU A 724 22.15 -1.24 -5.21
N GLY A 725 22.66 -0.77 -4.08
CA GLY A 725 22.39 -1.32 -2.75
C GLY A 725 21.60 -0.33 -1.88
N VAL A 726 20.57 -0.83 -1.21
CA VAL A 726 19.81 -0.08 -0.19
C VAL A 726 19.78 -0.91 1.09
N PHE A 727 20.11 -0.27 2.21
CA PHE A 727 19.97 -0.84 3.54
C PHE A 727 19.17 0.12 4.41
N THR A 728 18.17 -0.38 5.13
CA THR A 728 17.27 0.41 5.95
C THR A 728 17.22 -0.19 7.35
N ASP A 729 17.65 0.56 8.36
CA ASP A 729 17.40 0.23 9.77
C ASP A 729 16.07 0.83 10.21
N MET A 730 15.28 0.04 10.92
CA MET A 730 13.99 0.44 11.48
C MET A 730 14.17 1.19 12.81
N LEU A 731 13.56 2.36 12.94
CA LEU A 731 13.63 3.20 14.14
C LEU A 731 12.21 3.53 14.62
N ASN A 732 11.92 3.33 15.91
CA ASN A 732 10.58 3.52 16.46
C ASN A 732 9.47 2.76 15.68
N GLU A 733 9.76 1.55 15.21
CA GLU A 733 8.73 0.68 14.60
C GLU A 733 7.68 0.26 15.61
N VAL A 734 6.46 -0.02 15.15
CA VAL A 734 5.35 -0.36 16.05
C VAL A 734 5.48 -1.77 16.59
N VAL A 735 5.13 -1.94 17.87
CA VAL A 735 4.92 -3.25 18.50
C VAL A 735 3.71 -3.18 19.42
N PHE A 736 3.09 -4.34 19.65
CA PHE A 736 1.91 -4.46 20.50
C PHE A 736 2.22 -5.43 21.62
N ARG A 737 1.76 -5.12 22.83
CA ARG A 737 1.96 -5.95 24.03
C ARG A 737 0.70 -5.96 24.87
N ASN A 738 0.38 -7.11 25.45
CA ASN A 738 -0.75 -7.27 26.35
C ASN A 738 -0.29 -7.22 27.80
N ILE A 739 -0.50 -6.09 28.48
CA ILE A 739 -0.08 -5.91 29.88
C ILE A 739 -0.98 -6.61 30.89
N ASN A 740 -2.10 -7.17 30.43
CA ASN A 740 -2.97 -7.96 31.28
C ASN A 740 -2.60 -9.45 31.30
N LEU A 741 -1.51 -9.86 30.66
CA LEU A 741 -0.99 -11.24 30.75
C LEU A 741 0.17 -11.31 31.72
N GLU A 742 0.10 -12.26 32.66
CA GLU A 742 1.16 -12.52 33.63
C GLU A 742 1.92 -13.79 33.26
N GLN A 743 3.25 -13.69 33.12
CA GLN A 743 4.08 -14.88 32.94
C GLN A 743 4.22 -15.63 34.27
N VAL A 744 3.71 -16.87 34.33
CA VAL A 744 3.68 -17.70 35.55
C VAL A 744 4.78 -18.76 35.58
N ASP A 745 5.29 -19.19 34.42
CA ASP A 745 6.36 -20.19 34.33
C ASP A 745 7.21 -20.03 33.04
N THR A 746 8.19 -20.89 32.86
CA THR A 746 8.99 -21.02 31.64
C THR A 746 9.33 -22.49 31.39
N THR A 747 9.11 -22.99 30.18
CA THR A 747 9.47 -24.37 29.83
C THR A 747 10.99 -24.60 29.92
N PRO A 748 11.47 -25.85 30.02
CA PRO A 748 12.91 -26.15 30.06
C PRO A 748 13.70 -25.65 28.84
N TYR A 749 13.03 -25.48 27.70
CA TYR A 749 13.61 -24.95 26.47
C TYR A 749 13.34 -23.45 26.26
N GLY A 750 12.85 -22.76 27.29
CA GLY A 750 12.82 -21.29 27.37
C GLY A 750 11.50 -20.61 27.00
N ARG A 751 10.43 -21.35 26.68
CA ARG A 751 9.13 -20.78 26.30
C ARG A 751 8.42 -20.18 27.52
N PRO A 752 8.07 -18.89 27.54
CA PRO A 752 7.22 -18.31 28.58
C PRO A 752 5.84 -18.98 28.62
N ILE A 753 5.34 -19.22 29.82
CA ILE A 753 3.99 -19.74 30.04
C ILE A 753 3.18 -18.68 30.80
N TYR A 754 2.00 -18.33 30.29
CA TYR A 754 1.14 -17.25 30.75
C TYR A 754 -0.09 -17.73 31.54
N GLY A 755 -0.20 -19.02 31.85
CA GLY A 755 -1.37 -19.58 32.51
C GLY A 755 -1.34 -21.11 32.62
N GLU A 756 -2.51 -21.70 32.87
CA GLU A 756 -2.67 -23.16 32.91
C GLU A 756 -2.83 -23.73 31.49
N ILE A 757 -2.05 -24.76 31.17
CA ILE A 757 -2.18 -25.53 29.92
C ILE A 757 -2.85 -26.86 30.23
N PHE A 758 -3.92 -27.18 29.49
CA PHE A 758 -4.64 -28.44 29.59
C PHE A 758 -4.91 -29.03 28.21
N LEU A 759 -5.15 -30.34 28.16
CA LEU A 759 -5.57 -31.02 26.94
C LEU A 759 -7.07 -30.74 26.72
N ASN A 760 -7.41 -30.16 25.58
CA ASN A 760 -8.78 -30.12 25.11
C ASN A 760 -9.12 -31.47 24.49
N GLU A 761 -10.07 -32.20 25.10
CA GLU A 761 -10.43 -33.55 24.66
C GLU A 761 -11.26 -33.56 23.37
N ASP A 762 -11.90 -32.45 23.00
CA ASP A 762 -12.70 -32.38 21.77
C ASP A 762 -11.80 -32.17 20.55
N PHE A 763 -10.82 -31.28 20.66
CA PHE A 763 -9.86 -30.97 19.58
C PHE A 763 -8.55 -31.75 19.67
N GLN A 764 -8.34 -32.50 20.75
CA GLN A 764 -7.14 -33.31 21.00
C GLN A 764 -5.82 -32.50 20.93
N ASN A 765 -5.87 -31.21 21.30
CA ASN A 765 -4.76 -30.27 21.31
C ASN A 765 -4.62 -29.56 22.66
N ALA A 766 -3.50 -28.87 22.88
CA ALA A 766 -3.31 -28.04 24.05
C ALA A 766 -4.19 -26.79 23.97
N SER A 767 -4.81 -26.43 25.10
CA SER A 767 -5.55 -25.18 25.29
C SER A 767 -5.08 -24.49 26.56
N GLY A 768 -5.17 -23.16 26.57
CA GLY A 768 -4.70 -22.33 27.67
C GLY A 768 -5.80 -21.59 28.41
N SER A 769 -5.62 -21.41 29.71
CA SER A 769 -6.34 -20.42 30.52
C SER A 769 -5.35 -19.40 31.08
N PRO A 770 -5.30 -18.17 30.52
CA PRO A 770 -4.29 -17.18 30.90
C PRO A 770 -4.51 -16.65 32.32
N GLU A 771 -3.42 -16.52 33.07
CA GLU A 771 -3.37 -15.75 34.31
C GLU A 771 -3.29 -14.25 33.97
N ARG A 772 -4.12 -13.45 34.65
CA ARG A 772 -4.29 -12.04 34.32
C ARG A 772 -4.05 -11.17 35.54
N VAL A 773 -3.38 -10.04 35.31
CA VAL A 773 -3.15 -9.02 36.33
C VAL A 773 -4.49 -8.50 36.90
N ASP A 774 -5.49 -8.31 36.04
CA ASP A 774 -6.88 -8.06 36.41
C ASP A 774 -7.82 -8.73 35.41
N GLY A 775 -8.15 -9.99 35.68
CA GLY A 775 -9.14 -10.77 34.94
C GLY A 775 -10.59 -10.50 35.34
N GLU A 776 -10.84 -9.75 36.42
CA GLU A 776 -12.20 -9.40 36.85
C GLU A 776 -12.75 -8.20 36.09
N SER A 777 -11.89 -7.27 35.67
CA SER A 777 -12.31 -6.05 34.95
C SER A 777 -11.98 -6.09 33.46
N PHE A 778 -10.89 -6.75 33.06
CA PHE A 778 -10.34 -6.63 31.70
C PHE A 778 -10.11 -7.98 31.03
N THR A 779 -10.58 -8.10 29.78
CA THR A 779 -10.26 -9.24 28.93
C THR A 779 -8.83 -9.10 28.41
N ASN A 780 -8.46 -7.92 27.92
CA ASN A 780 -7.13 -7.60 27.43
C ASN A 780 -6.80 -6.12 27.71
N ALA A 781 -5.52 -5.82 27.87
CA ALA A 781 -5.02 -4.45 27.90
C ALA A 781 -3.84 -4.33 26.93
N ILE A 782 -4.12 -3.90 25.69
CA ILE A 782 -3.13 -3.87 24.61
C ILE A 782 -2.49 -2.49 24.55
N VAL A 783 -1.16 -2.44 24.63
CA VAL A 783 -0.38 -1.20 24.53
C VAL A 783 0.32 -1.15 23.17
N LEU A 784 0.13 -0.04 22.46
CA LEU A 784 0.93 0.35 21.30
C LEU A 784 2.24 1.01 21.77
N ASP A 785 3.36 0.45 21.34
CA ASP A 785 4.70 0.81 21.78
C ASP A 785 5.69 0.81 20.58
N ASN A 786 6.96 1.12 20.82
CA ASN A 786 8.02 1.20 19.81
C ASN A 786 9.17 0.20 20.00
N THR A 787 9.81 -0.16 18.89
CA THR A 787 11.10 -0.88 18.85
C THR A 787 12.08 -0.25 17.86
N ASN A 788 13.37 -0.50 18.05
CA ASN A 788 14.43 -0.13 17.08
C ASN A 788 15.08 -1.39 16.49
N LYS A 789 14.35 -2.51 16.47
CA LYS A 789 14.79 -3.79 15.93
C LYS A 789 14.09 -4.02 14.58
N GLY A 790 14.85 -4.49 13.60
CA GLY A 790 14.35 -4.73 12.25
C GLY A 790 15.19 -4.00 11.21
N TYR A 791 15.27 -4.59 10.03
CA TYR A 791 16.01 -4.02 8.92
C TYR A 791 15.49 -4.54 7.58
N GLN A 792 15.79 -3.80 6.52
CA GLN A 792 15.56 -4.21 5.14
C GLN A 792 16.84 -4.01 4.34
N PHE A 793 17.10 -4.92 3.41
CA PHE A 793 18.23 -4.87 2.50
C PHE A 793 17.79 -5.27 1.11
N SER A 794 18.20 -4.51 0.09
CA SER A 794 18.03 -4.88 -1.31
C SER A 794 19.29 -4.58 -2.11
N LEU A 795 19.74 -5.56 -2.91
CA LEU A 795 20.82 -5.41 -3.88
C LEU A 795 20.30 -5.72 -5.28
N THR A 796 20.32 -4.72 -6.14
CA THR A 796 19.83 -4.80 -7.52
C THR A 796 20.98 -4.66 -8.50
N GLY A 797 21.01 -5.53 -9.52
CA GLY A 797 21.78 -5.34 -10.73
C GLY A 797 20.85 -5.27 -11.93
N GLU A 798 20.99 -4.23 -12.75
CA GLU A 798 20.13 -3.96 -13.91
C GLU A 798 20.97 -3.65 -15.15
N LEU A 799 20.48 -4.12 -16.30
CA LEU A 799 20.97 -3.78 -17.62
C LEU A 799 19.80 -3.29 -18.46
N GLU A 800 19.93 -2.12 -19.08
CA GLU A 800 18.92 -1.57 -19.98
C GLU A 800 19.53 -1.05 -21.28
N LYS A 801 18.73 -1.08 -22.35
CA LYS A 801 19.12 -0.54 -23.65
C LYS A 801 17.92 -0.18 -24.50
N GLN A 802 17.99 1.01 -25.09
CA GLN A 802 17.19 1.42 -26.24
C GLN A 802 17.97 1.16 -27.54
N PHE A 803 17.37 0.49 -28.51
CA PHE A 803 17.96 0.20 -29.81
C PHE A 803 17.32 1.08 -30.89
N ASP A 804 18.12 1.58 -31.83
CA ASP A 804 17.67 2.42 -32.96
C ASP A 804 16.57 1.79 -33.82
N ILE A 805 16.43 0.46 -33.77
CA ILE A 805 15.41 -0.29 -34.51
C ILE A 805 14.02 -0.23 -33.87
N GLY A 806 13.82 0.54 -32.79
CA GLY A 806 12.56 0.64 -32.06
C GLY A 806 12.36 -0.48 -31.03
N PHE A 807 13.43 -1.19 -30.66
CA PHE A 807 13.41 -2.20 -29.60
C PHE A 807 13.98 -1.60 -28.30
N SER A 808 13.34 -1.86 -27.17
CA SER A 808 13.82 -1.55 -25.83
C SER A 808 13.86 -2.83 -25.01
N ALA A 809 14.88 -2.95 -24.16
CA ALA A 809 15.00 -4.09 -23.25
C ALA A 809 15.63 -3.66 -21.92
N SER A 810 15.08 -4.14 -20.81
CA SER A 810 15.72 -4.14 -19.51
C SER A 810 15.63 -5.51 -18.85
N LEU A 811 16.66 -5.84 -18.06
CA LEU A 811 16.71 -7.05 -17.25
C LEU A 811 17.36 -6.72 -15.91
N ALA A 812 16.64 -6.98 -14.83
CA ALA A 812 17.09 -6.76 -13.47
C ALA A 812 17.03 -8.05 -12.64
N TYR A 813 18.01 -8.21 -11.75
CA TYR A 813 17.96 -9.18 -10.67
C TYR A 813 18.08 -8.44 -9.33
N THR A 814 17.18 -8.74 -8.41
CA THR A 814 17.18 -8.16 -7.06
C THR A 814 17.20 -9.27 -6.02
N TYR A 815 18.14 -9.14 -5.08
CA TYR A 815 18.17 -9.91 -3.84
C TYR A 815 17.64 -9.04 -2.70
N ASN A 816 16.65 -9.53 -1.95
CA ASN A 816 16.08 -8.83 -0.80
C ASN A 816 16.20 -9.65 0.49
N ARG A 817 16.31 -8.96 1.63
CA ARG A 817 16.13 -9.50 2.97
C ARG A 817 15.36 -8.48 3.80
N ALA A 818 14.31 -8.89 4.51
CA ALA A 818 13.54 -8.00 5.36
C ALA A 818 13.15 -8.72 6.66
N GLU A 819 13.46 -8.11 7.79
CA GLU A 819 13.15 -8.62 9.11
C GLU A 819 12.49 -7.54 9.96
N THR A 820 11.48 -7.94 10.74
CA THR A 820 10.70 -7.05 11.62
C THR A 820 10.34 -7.75 12.93
N ILE A 821 9.89 -7.02 13.93
CA ILE A 821 9.30 -7.60 15.15
C ILE A 821 7.81 -7.87 14.94
N ASN A 822 7.12 -6.97 14.24
CA ASN A 822 5.69 -7.07 13.95
C ASN A 822 5.42 -6.73 12.47
N ASN A 823 4.59 -7.51 11.80
CA ASN A 823 4.27 -7.29 10.39
C ASN A 823 3.28 -6.13 10.16
N GLY A 824 2.50 -5.72 11.17
CA GLY A 824 1.48 -4.66 11.02
C GLY A 824 0.35 -5.01 10.05
N SER A 825 0.02 -6.30 9.92
CA SER A 825 -0.90 -6.84 8.92
C SER A 825 -2.38 -6.57 9.22
N SER A 826 -2.73 -6.10 10.42
CA SER A 826 -4.12 -5.88 10.84
C SER A 826 -4.40 -4.42 11.25
N SER A 827 -5.68 -4.08 11.34
CA SER A 827 -6.14 -2.75 11.77
C SER A 827 -6.52 -2.70 13.26
N ARG A 828 -6.70 -3.85 13.91
CA ARG A 828 -7.02 -3.95 15.35
C ARG A 828 -5.76 -4.17 16.18
N ALA A 829 -5.67 -3.55 17.34
CA ALA A 829 -4.53 -3.71 18.24
C ALA A 829 -4.36 -5.18 18.68
N ILE A 830 -5.44 -5.82 19.12
CA ILE A 830 -5.44 -7.24 19.52
C ILE A 830 -5.02 -8.17 18.38
N SER A 831 -5.45 -7.89 17.14
CA SER A 831 -5.11 -8.71 15.99
C SER A 831 -3.63 -8.62 15.61
N ASN A 832 -3.02 -7.43 15.70
CA ASN A 832 -1.58 -7.28 15.47
C ASN A 832 -0.73 -7.93 16.58
N TRP A 833 -1.27 -8.08 17.79
CA TRP A 833 -0.62 -8.81 18.88
C TRP A 833 -0.79 -10.33 18.71
N GLN A 834 -2.01 -10.82 18.48
CA GLN A 834 -2.32 -12.25 18.53
C GLN A 834 -1.97 -13.03 17.25
N TYR A 835 -1.88 -12.40 16.08
CA TYR A 835 -1.56 -13.08 14.81
C TYR A 835 -0.11 -12.87 14.37
N ASN A 836 0.73 -12.29 15.23
CA ASN A 836 2.15 -12.15 14.95
C ASN A 836 2.88 -13.37 15.50
N GLU A 837 3.36 -14.27 14.65
CA GLU A 837 3.94 -15.53 15.08
C GLU A 837 5.20 -15.29 15.92
N ASN A 838 5.29 -16.01 17.02
CA ASN A 838 6.28 -15.76 18.06
C ASN A 838 6.53 -17.01 18.92
N PHE A 839 7.62 -16.96 19.67
CA PHE A 839 7.88 -17.88 20.77
C PHE A 839 7.50 -17.29 22.13
N ASP A 840 7.47 -15.96 22.21
CA ASP A 840 6.95 -15.17 23.31
C ASP A 840 6.09 -14.03 22.75
N VAL A 841 4.79 -14.07 23.07
CA VAL A 841 3.77 -13.18 22.49
C VAL A 841 3.91 -11.73 22.96
N ASN A 842 4.53 -11.50 24.12
CA ASN A 842 4.75 -10.15 24.67
C ASN A 842 6.18 -9.65 24.48
N SER A 843 7.12 -10.51 24.09
CA SER A 843 8.46 -10.12 23.66
C SER A 843 8.86 -10.83 22.35
N PRO A 844 8.12 -10.60 21.25
CA PRO A 844 8.40 -11.25 19.98
C PRO A 844 9.83 -10.99 19.49
N GLU A 845 10.43 -12.03 18.92
CA GLU A 845 11.78 -11.97 18.37
C GLU A 845 11.80 -11.38 16.96
N LEU A 846 13.00 -11.07 16.48
CA LEU A 846 13.19 -10.61 15.12
C LEU A 846 12.96 -11.79 14.16
N GLY A 847 12.12 -11.60 13.15
CA GLY A 847 11.79 -12.64 12.18
C GLY A 847 11.59 -12.07 10.79
N THR A 848 11.58 -12.95 9.80
CA THR A 848 11.38 -12.55 8.40
C THR A 848 10.01 -11.86 8.26
N ALA A 849 9.98 -10.74 7.51
CA ALA A 849 8.76 -10.00 7.25
C ALA A 849 7.94 -10.68 6.13
N ASP A 850 6.62 -10.68 6.26
CA ASP A 850 5.68 -11.33 5.32
C ASP A 850 5.82 -10.81 3.87
N TYR A 851 6.20 -9.55 3.77
CA TYR A 851 6.36 -8.84 2.50
C TYR A 851 7.71 -9.11 1.81
N GLU A 852 8.61 -9.92 2.40
CA GLU A 852 9.90 -10.25 1.77
C GLU A 852 9.69 -11.09 0.50
N ARG A 853 10.35 -10.70 -0.60
CA ARG A 853 10.61 -11.61 -1.73
C ARG A 853 12.11 -11.67 -1.98
N ARG A 854 12.73 -12.77 -1.53
CA ARG A 854 14.18 -12.93 -1.43
C ARG A 854 14.91 -12.78 -2.77
N HIS A 855 14.33 -13.32 -3.83
CA HIS A 855 14.89 -13.28 -5.17
C HIS A 855 13.82 -12.84 -6.15
N ARG A 856 14.17 -11.91 -7.04
CA ARG A 856 13.32 -11.48 -8.15
C ARG A 856 14.14 -11.26 -9.41
N ILE A 857 13.62 -11.70 -10.54
CA ILE A 857 14.12 -11.44 -11.89
C ILE A 857 12.99 -10.72 -12.63
N LEU A 858 13.27 -9.50 -13.08
CA LEU A 858 12.32 -8.67 -13.82
C LEU A 858 12.89 -8.37 -15.19
N GLY A 859 12.16 -8.74 -16.25
CA GLY A 859 12.50 -8.42 -17.63
C GLY A 859 11.41 -7.58 -18.27
N GLN A 860 11.79 -6.52 -18.97
CA GLN A 860 10.87 -5.66 -19.71
C GLN A 860 11.38 -5.53 -21.14
N PHE A 861 10.52 -5.82 -22.12
CA PHE A 861 10.90 -5.80 -23.53
C PHE A 861 9.80 -5.09 -24.32
N SER A 862 10.16 -4.19 -25.23
CA SER A 862 9.18 -3.54 -26.09
C SER A 862 9.74 -3.37 -27.49
N TYR A 863 8.96 -3.71 -28.51
CA TYR A 863 9.34 -3.54 -29.90
C TYR A 863 8.24 -2.82 -30.67
N GLN A 864 8.56 -1.64 -31.20
CA GLN A 864 7.69 -0.90 -32.10
C GLN A 864 8.20 -0.98 -33.53
N PHE A 865 7.32 -1.37 -34.45
CA PHE A 865 7.61 -1.40 -35.88
C PHE A 865 6.44 -0.89 -36.69
N SER A 866 6.72 -0.30 -37.85
CA SER A 866 5.70 0.15 -38.81
C SER A 866 5.77 -0.72 -40.05
N PHE A 867 4.68 -1.40 -40.40
CA PHE A 867 4.60 -2.23 -41.61
C PHE A 867 3.97 -1.49 -42.80
N ALA A 868 3.38 -0.31 -42.56
CA ALA A 868 2.91 0.63 -43.57
C ALA A 868 2.89 2.05 -42.97
N GLU A 869 2.86 3.10 -43.80
CA GLU A 869 2.99 4.51 -43.35
C GLU A 869 2.04 4.91 -42.22
N ARG A 870 0.83 4.34 -42.20
CA ARG A 870 -0.22 4.68 -41.23
C ARG A 870 -0.38 3.64 -40.11
N PHE A 871 0.41 2.57 -40.12
CA PHE A 871 0.21 1.42 -39.25
C PHE A 871 1.49 1.13 -38.46
N ALA A 872 1.44 1.38 -37.16
CA ALA A 872 2.49 1.03 -36.22
C ALA A 872 1.96 -0.02 -35.23
N THR A 873 2.75 -1.06 -35.00
CA THR A 873 2.47 -2.09 -34.00
C THR A 873 3.55 -2.03 -32.94
N THR A 874 3.14 -2.00 -31.68
CA THR A 874 4.02 -2.14 -30.53
C THR A 874 3.71 -3.44 -29.82
N VAL A 875 4.73 -4.25 -29.56
CA VAL A 875 4.64 -5.50 -28.79
C VAL A 875 5.49 -5.34 -27.55
N SER A 876 4.88 -5.45 -26.38
CA SER A 876 5.53 -5.28 -25.08
C SER A 876 5.36 -6.53 -24.22
N LEU A 877 6.43 -6.98 -23.57
CA LEU A 877 6.48 -8.19 -22.76
C LEU A 877 7.13 -7.88 -21.42
N ILE A 878 6.50 -8.37 -20.35
CA ILE A 878 7.03 -8.30 -18.98
C ILE A 878 7.20 -9.72 -18.47
N TYR A 879 8.41 -10.07 -18.03
CA TYR A 879 8.70 -11.31 -17.31
C TYR A 879 8.93 -11.00 -15.84
N ASP A 880 8.29 -11.75 -14.95
CA ASP A 880 8.46 -11.65 -13.51
C ASP A 880 8.64 -13.06 -12.91
N GLY A 881 9.87 -13.38 -12.55
CA GLY A 881 10.21 -14.60 -11.81
C GLY A 881 10.61 -14.25 -10.40
N ARG A 882 9.97 -14.84 -9.38
CA ARG A 882 10.25 -14.50 -7.98
C ARG A 882 10.14 -15.69 -7.04
N SER A 883 10.93 -15.66 -5.97
CA SER A 883 10.79 -16.56 -4.82
C SER A 883 9.41 -16.37 -4.17
N GLY A 884 8.81 -17.42 -3.63
CA GLY A 884 7.52 -17.34 -2.93
C GLY A 884 7.57 -16.58 -1.60
N ALA A 885 6.38 -16.34 -1.04
CA ALA A 885 6.24 -15.65 0.25
C ALA A 885 6.86 -16.47 1.38
N PRO A 886 7.45 -15.81 2.40
CA PRO A 886 7.84 -16.50 3.62
C PRO A 886 6.58 -16.92 4.40
N PHE A 887 6.67 -18.05 5.09
CA PHE A 887 5.67 -18.47 6.06
C PHE A 887 6.31 -19.15 7.27
N SER A 888 5.55 -19.27 8.35
CA SER A 888 6.02 -19.78 9.65
C SER A 888 5.43 -21.14 9.99
N TRP A 889 6.24 -22.00 10.61
CA TRP A 889 5.74 -23.24 11.21
C TRP A 889 5.27 -22.98 12.63
N ILE A 890 3.98 -23.19 12.89
CA ILE A 890 3.37 -23.02 14.20
C ILE A 890 2.76 -24.34 14.69
N TYR A 891 2.57 -24.45 15.99
CA TYR A 891 1.80 -25.55 16.56
C TYR A 891 0.30 -25.40 16.23
N SER A 892 -0.39 -26.52 16.05
CA SER A 892 -1.83 -26.59 16.23
C SER A 892 -2.11 -26.80 17.72
N GLY A 893 -2.60 -25.76 18.40
CA GLY A 893 -2.79 -25.73 19.86
C GLY A 893 -2.11 -24.53 20.51
N ASP A 894 -2.54 -24.20 21.72
CA ASP A 894 -1.96 -23.13 22.54
C ASP A 894 -0.79 -23.71 23.39
N ALA A 895 0.43 -23.37 23.00
CA ALA A 895 1.66 -23.86 23.63
C ALA A 895 2.09 -23.01 24.83
N ASN A 896 1.51 -21.84 25.05
CA ASN A 896 2.01 -20.85 26.01
C ASN A 896 0.96 -20.36 27.03
N ALA A 897 -0.28 -20.81 26.91
CA ALA A 897 -1.46 -20.40 27.68
C ALA A 897 -1.93 -18.95 27.53
N ASP A 898 -1.64 -18.29 26.41
CA ASP A 898 -2.12 -16.93 26.11
C ASP A 898 -3.53 -16.88 25.51
N SER A 899 -4.19 -18.04 25.37
CA SER A 899 -5.49 -18.29 24.72
C SER A 899 -5.50 -18.10 23.20
N ARG A 900 -4.34 -18.16 22.53
CA ARG A 900 -4.18 -18.06 21.08
C ARG A 900 -3.65 -19.35 20.49
N PHE A 901 -4.12 -19.66 19.27
CA PHE A 901 -3.87 -20.92 18.59
C PHE A 901 -3.14 -20.75 17.25
N ASP A 902 -2.92 -19.50 16.82
CA ASP A 902 -2.48 -19.17 15.45
C ASP A 902 -1.12 -18.45 15.42
N ASN A 903 -0.35 -18.47 16.51
CA ASN A 903 0.89 -17.69 16.63
C ASN A 903 2.08 -18.44 17.24
N ASP A 904 1.90 -19.66 17.76
CA ASP A 904 2.93 -20.34 18.54
C ASP A 904 3.95 -21.09 17.67
N LEU A 905 5.15 -20.51 17.50
CA LEU A 905 6.24 -21.11 16.73
C LEU A 905 6.70 -22.48 17.28
N ILE A 906 6.95 -23.44 16.40
CA ILE A 906 7.37 -24.79 16.80
C ILE A 906 8.75 -24.78 17.48
N TYR A 907 8.92 -25.61 18.51
CA TYR A 907 10.25 -26.00 19.02
C TYR A 907 10.74 -27.22 18.24
N VAL A 908 11.91 -27.10 17.59
CA VAL A 908 12.48 -28.20 16.78
C VAL A 908 13.39 -29.06 17.65
N PRO A 909 13.07 -30.35 17.89
CA PRO A 909 13.86 -31.17 18.80
C PRO A 909 15.21 -31.58 18.22
N ALA A 910 16.26 -31.57 19.05
CA ALA A 910 17.57 -32.09 18.67
C ALA A 910 17.61 -33.63 18.65
N SER A 911 16.82 -34.28 19.50
CA SER A 911 16.69 -35.74 19.56
C SER A 911 15.32 -36.16 20.12
N GLU A 912 15.02 -37.46 20.02
CA GLU A 912 13.79 -38.07 20.55
C GLU A 912 13.62 -37.80 22.05
N ASP A 913 14.72 -37.73 22.81
CA ASP A 913 14.74 -37.49 24.25
C ASP A 913 14.21 -36.10 24.67
N GLU A 914 13.99 -35.19 23.72
CA GLU A 914 13.48 -33.83 24.00
C GLU A 914 11.96 -33.71 23.82
N VAL A 915 11.28 -34.69 23.22
CA VAL A 915 9.81 -34.66 23.02
C VAL A 915 9.13 -35.98 23.30
N VAL A 916 7.85 -35.96 23.63
CA VAL A 916 7.04 -37.17 23.73
C VAL A 916 6.14 -37.26 22.50
N MET A 917 6.41 -38.21 21.60
CA MET A 917 5.58 -38.43 20.42
C MET A 917 4.33 -39.26 20.79
N TYR A 918 3.16 -38.61 20.83
CA TYR A 918 1.88 -39.29 21.07
C TYR A 918 1.56 -40.34 20.00
N THR A 919 1.95 -40.05 18.76
CA THR A 919 1.74 -40.91 17.58
C THR A 919 2.76 -42.03 17.42
N ASP A 920 3.78 -42.12 18.28
CA ASP A 920 4.85 -43.14 18.25
C ASP A 920 5.58 -43.22 16.88
N ASN A 921 5.78 -42.08 16.22
CA ASN A 921 6.34 -41.96 14.86
C ASN A 921 7.50 -40.93 14.79
N TRP A 922 8.43 -41.02 15.75
CA TRP A 922 9.59 -40.13 15.80
C TRP A 922 10.43 -40.18 14.52
N ASP A 923 10.63 -41.36 13.92
CA ASP A 923 11.47 -41.49 12.72
C ASP A 923 10.93 -40.69 11.53
N GLU A 924 9.60 -40.72 11.30
CA GLU A 924 8.93 -39.93 10.26
C GLU A 924 8.99 -38.42 10.55
N PHE A 925 8.74 -38.03 11.81
CA PHE A 925 8.83 -36.63 12.23
C PHE A 925 10.26 -36.09 12.08
N ASN A 926 11.25 -36.87 12.52
CA ASN A 926 12.65 -36.53 12.39
C ASN A 926 13.09 -36.45 10.92
N GLN A 927 12.61 -37.36 10.07
CA GLN A 927 12.88 -37.31 8.63
C GLN A 927 12.28 -36.06 7.97
N TRP A 928 11.07 -35.65 8.36
CA TRP A 928 10.47 -34.40 7.89
C TRP A 928 11.32 -33.19 8.28
N ILE A 929 11.78 -33.13 9.53
CA ILE A 929 12.71 -32.08 9.99
C ILE A 929 14.00 -32.10 9.17
N GLU A 930 14.64 -33.25 8.96
CA GLU A 930 15.90 -33.37 8.20
C GLU A 930 15.77 -32.95 6.74
N ASN A 931 14.60 -33.19 6.13
CA ASN A 931 14.34 -32.83 4.74
C ASN A 931 13.96 -31.36 4.55
N ASN A 932 13.80 -30.60 5.63
CA ASN A 932 13.32 -29.22 5.59
C ASN A 932 14.32 -28.28 6.26
N GLU A 933 15.12 -27.57 5.47
CA GLU A 933 16.14 -26.63 5.96
C GLU A 933 15.55 -25.58 6.91
N SER A 934 14.30 -25.16 6.70
CA SER A 934 13.61 -24.19 7.58
C SER A 934 13.33 -24.71 9.00
N LEU A 935 13.49 -26.01 9.24
CA LEU A 935 13.38 -26.65 10.55
C LEU A 935 14.73 -27.24 10.99
N SER A 936 15.46 -27.93 10.12
CA SER A 936 16.71 -28.61 10.49
C SER A 936 17.77 -27.67 11.07
N ASP A 937 17.80 -26.42 10.59
CA ASP A 937 18.74 -25.39 11.06
C ASP A 937 18.47 -24.95 12.50
N TYR A 938 17.27 -25.23 13.03
CA TYR A 938 16.79 -24.80 14.34
C TYR A 938 16.74 -25.94 15.38
N ARG A 939 17.36 -27.09 15.11
CA ARG A 939 17.39 -28.23 16.05
C ARG A 939 17.90 -27.83 17.43
N GLY A 940 17.13 -28.20 18.45
CA GLY A 940 17.36 -27.88 19.86
C GLY A 940 16.84 -26.50 20.28
N GLY A 941 16.14 -25.79 19.39
CA GLY A 941 15.63 -24.43 19.62
C GLY A 941 14.29 -24.15 18.92
N PRO A 942 13.70 -22.97 19.16
CA PRO A 942 12.53 -22.54 18.42
C PRO A 942 12.87 -22.21 16.97
N VAL A 943 11.94 -22.49 16.06
CA VAL A 943 12.01 -21.97 14.69
C VAL A 943 11.74 -20.47 14.71
N GLU A 944 12.49 -19.69 13.93
CA GLU A 944 12.21 -18.27 13.75
C GLU A 944 11.01 -18.04 12.82
N ARG A 945 10.35 -16.88 12.95
CA ARG A 945 9.23 -16.50 12.06
C ARG A 945 9.70 -16.36 10.60
N GLY A 946 8.91 -16.92 9.68
CA GLY A 946 9.04 -16.74 8.23
C GLY A 946 10.26 -17.43 7.58
N THR A 947 10.73 -18.53 8.17
CA THR A 947 11.89 -19.29 7.66
C THR A 947 11.58 -20.15 6.45
N ALA A 948 10.35 -20.67 6.34
CA ALA A 948 9.87 -21.45 5.21
C ALA A 948 9.36 -20.55 4.08
N ARG A 949 9.18 -21.12 2.87
CA ARG A 949 8.76 -20.35 1.68
C ARG A 949 7.84 -21.11 0.77
N GLU A 950 6.88 -20.39 0.22
CA GLU A 950 6.11 -20.85 -0.93
C GLU A 950 7.01 -21.11 -2.16
N PRO A 951 6.53 -21.92 -3.12
CA PRO A 951 7.28 -22.22 -4.34
C PRO A 951 7.60 -20.99 -5.19
N TRP A 952 8.64 -21.11 -6.02
CA TRP A 952 9.00 -20.08 -7.00
C TRP A 952 7.90 -19.93 -8.06
N SER A 953 7.55 -18.68 -8.38
CA SER A 953 6.54 -18.36 -9.40
C SER A 953 7.15 -17.64 -10.61
N ASN A 954 6.57 -17.88 -11.79
CA ASN A 954 6.97 -17.24 -13.05
C ASN A 954 5.75 -16.75 -13.81
N PHE A 955 5.77 -15.49 -14.23
CA PHE A 955 4.72 -14.91 -15.06
C PHE A 955 5.31 -14.19 -16.26
N ILE A 956 4.59 -14.26 -17.38
CA ILE A 956 4.85 -13.44 -18.56
C ILE A 956 3.55 -12.73 -18.91
N ASP A 957 3.61 -11.42 -19.02
CA ASP A 957 2.50 -10.59 -19.50
C ASP A 957 2.89 -9.98 -20.86
N LEU A 958 1.93 -9.90 -21.78
CA LEU A 958 2.09 -9.43 -23.15
C LEU A 958 1.07 -8.33 -23.44
N ARG A 959 1.49 -7.27 -24.11
CA ARG A 959 0.59 -6.26 -24.67
C ARG A 959 0.93 -6.01 -26.14
N ILE A 960 -0.09 -5.95 -26.97
CA ILE A 960 0.02 -5.61 -28.39
C ILE A 960 -0.85 -4.37 -28.63
N ASN A 961 -0.23 -3.28 -29.07
CA ASN A 961 -0.91 -2.05 -29.46
C ASN A 961 -0.79 -1.87 -30.97
N GLN A 962 -1.93 -1.81 -31.67
CA GLN A 962 -1.99 -1.46 -33.09
C GLN A 962 -2.48 -0.02 -33.21
N ASN A 963 -1.57 0.89 -33.57
CA ASN A 963 -1.88 2.28 -33.84
C ASN A 963 -2.14 2.49 -35.34
N ILE A 964 -3.24 3.15 -35.67
CA ILE A 964 -3.71 3.43 -37.03
C ILE A 964 -3.92 4.93 -37.17
N GLN A 965 -3.00 5.59 -37.89
CA GLN A 965 -3.13 7.01 -38.17
C GLN A 965 -4.31 7.27 -39.12
N THR A 966 -5.19 8.19 -38.73
CA THR A 966 -6.42 8.50 -39.47
C THR A 966 -6.24 9.76 -40.31
N VAL A 967 -6.39 10.93 -39.72
CA VAL A 967 -6.27 12.25 -40.34
C VAL A 967 -5.35 13.13 -39.51
N GLY A 968 -4.31 13.69 -40.14
CA GLY A 968 -3.34 14.53 -39.41
C GLY A 968 -2.64 13.76 -38.29
N SER A 969 -2.65 14.30 -37.08
CA SER A 969 -2.10 13.68 -35.87
C SER A 969 -3.05 12.67 -35.20
N GLN A 970 -4.28 12.54 -35.67
CA GLN A 970 -5.30 11.70 -35.02
C GLN A 970 -5.07 10.22 -35.29
N SER A 971 -5.42 9.36 -34.33
CA SER A 971 -5.24 7.92 -34.47
C SER A 971 -6.29 7.08 -33.75
N ILE A 972 -6.45 5.85 -34.24
CA ILE A 972 -7.17 4.79 -33.54
C ILE A 972 -6.13 3.78 -33.07
N GLU A 973 -6.14 3.47 -31.78
CA GLU A 973 -5.35 2.42 -31.16
C GLU A 973 -6.25 1.25 -30.79
N VAL A 974 -5.85 0.04 -31.17
CA VAL A 974 -6.48 -1.21 -30.74
C VAL A 974 -5.48 -1.96 -29.89
N THR A 975 -5.87 -2.34 -28.68
CA THR A 975 -4.98 -2.97 -27.68
C THR A 975 -5.47 -4.36 -27.32
N ALA A 976 -4.54 -5.31 -27.21
CA ALA A 976 -4.78 -6.62 -26.62
C ALA A 976 -3.69 -6.90 -25.57
N SER A 977 -4.10 -7.07 -24.31
CA SER A 977 -3.23 -7.43 -23.20
C SER A 977 -3.54 -8.85 -22.75
N LEU A 978 -2.54 -9.72 -22.72
CA LEU A 978 -2.62 -11.11 -22.28
C LEU A 978 -1.73 -11.29 -21.06
N PHE A 979 -2.31 -11.66 -19.93
CA PHE A 979 -1.64 -11.89 -18.67
C PHE A 979 -1.44 -13.38 -18.46
N ASN A 980 -0.33 -13.75 -17.84
CA ASN A 980 0.08 -15.15 -17.66
C ASN A 980 0.10 -15.93 -18.99
N VAL A 981 0.86 -15.41 -19.96
CA VAL A 981 1.10 -16.03 -21.28
C VAL A 981 1.67 -17.44 -21.15
N LEU A 982 2.41 -17.74 -20.07
CA LEU A 982 2.91 -19.08 -19.80
C LEU A 982 1.76 -20.08 -19.69
N ASN A 983 0.73 -19.75 -18.90
CA ASN A 983 -0.47 -20.57 -18.77
C ASN A 983 -1.25 -20.70 -20.11
N PHE A 984 -1.29 -19.63 -20.91
CA PHE A 984 -1.89 -19.68 -22.25
C PHE A 984 -1.19 -20.68 -23.19
N LEU A 985 0.14 -20.81 -23.07
CA LEU A 985 0.93 -21.74 -23.87
C LEU A 985 0.88 -23.17 -23.34
N ASN A 986 0.79 -23.35 -22.01
CA ASN A 986 0.67 -24.63 -21.34
C ASN A 986 -0.07 -24.44 -19.99
N ASN A 987 -1.16 -25.19 -19.80
CA ASN A 987 -2.04 -25.09 -18.63
C ASN A 987 -1.39 -25.50 -17.30
N ASP A 988 -0.23 -26.17 -17.33
CA ASP A 988 0.57 -26.53 -16.14
C ASP A 988 1.60 -25.44 -15.76
N TRP A 989 1.74 -24.38 -16.59
CA TRP A 989 2.70 -23.31 -16.35
C TRP A 989 2.04 -22.06 -15.76
N GLY A 990 2.83 -21.25 -15.08
CA GLY A 990 2.35 -20.00 -14.46
C GLY A 990 1.38 -20.24 -13.32
N ILE A 991 1.51 -21.37 -12.62
CA ILE A 991 0.72 -21.72 -11.44
C ILE A 991 1.26 -20.96 -10.23
N GLN A 992 0.37 -20.34 -9.47
CA GLN A 992 0.70 -19.72 -8.19
C GLN A 992 0.18 -20.60 -7.06
N LYS A 993 1.12 -21.11 -6.25
CA LYS A 993 0.86 -21.85 -5.03
C LYS A 993 1.04 -20.92 -3.82
N SER A 994 0.17 -21.06 -2.82
CA SER A 994 0.23 -20.33 -1.56
C SER A 994 -0.02 -21.27 -0.38
N VAL A 995 0.44 -20.88 0.80
CA VAL A 995 0.02 -21.54 2.04
C VAL A 995 -1.26 -20.87 2.53
N ASP A 996 -2.27 -21.65 2.92
CA ASP A 996 -3.49 -21.13 3.50
C ASP A 996 -3.25 -20.62 4.93
N GLY A 997 -3.83 -19.48 5.28
CA GLY A 997 -3.72 -18.87 6.61
C GLY A 997 -3.00 -17.53 6.63
N PHE A 998 -2.56 -17.09 7.80
CA PHE A 998 -1.93 -15.78 8.01
C PHE A 998 -0.41 -15.82 7.77
N ASN A 999 0.04 -16.37 6.62
CA ASN A 999 1.46 -16.67 6.36
C ASN A 999 2.07 -17.65 7.40
N ASN A 1000 1.27 -18.58 7.90
CA ASN A 1000 1.70 -19.63 8.81
C ASN A 1000 1.02 -20.95 8.48
N TYR A 1001 1.59 -22.05 9.00
CA TYR A 1001 1.07 -23.38 8.80
C TYR A 1001 1.18 -24.23 10.07
N GLN A 1002 0.07 -24.90 10.40
CA GLN A 1002 -0.05 -25.77 11.56
C GLN A 1002 0.34 -27.22 11.22
N ALA A 1003 1.64 -27.51 11.22
CA ALA A 1003 2.15 -28.83 10.82
C ALA A 1003 2.09 -29.89 11.92
N VAL A 1004 2.15 -29.48 13.20
CA VAL A 1004 2.30 -30.38 14.34
C VAL A 1004 1.32 -29.97 15.43
N THR A 1005 0.57 -30.92 15.97
CA THR A 1005 -0.33 -30.65 17.11
C THR A 1005 0.44 -30.78 18.41
N ILE A 1006 0.42 -29.74 19.23
CA ILE A 1006 0.88 -29.82 20.62
C ILE A 1006 -0.28 -30.26 21.50
N ARG A 1007 -0.05 -31.22 22.41
CA ARG A 1007 -1.06 -31.79 23.32
C ARG A 1007 -0.86 -31.39 24.78
N GLY A 1008 0.21 -30.64 25.07
CA GLY A 1008 0.62 -30.21 26.40
C GLY A 1008 2.07 -30.59 26.70
N TYR A 1009 2.40 -30.72 27.98
CA TYR A 1009 3.75 -30.99 28.47
C TYR A 1009 3.79 -32.20 29.42
N GLU A 1010 4.85 -33.00 29.34
CA GLU A 1010 5.06 -34.13 30.25
C GLU A 1010 5.40 -33.63 31.66
N GLU A 1011 4.67 -34.12 32.67
CA GLU A 1011 4.86 -33.73 34.06
C GLU A 1011 6.30 -34.03 34.55
N GLY A 1012 6.94 -33.02 35.15
CA GLY A 1012 8.28 -33.12 35.74
C GLY A 1012 9.44 -32.94 34.76
N SER A 1013 9.35 -33.46 33.53
CA SER A 1013 10.39 -33.25 32.50
C SER A 1013 10.19 -31.96 31.71
N GLY A 1014 8.94 -31.51 31.55
CA GLY A 1014 8.57 -30.32 30.77
C GLY A 1014 8.75 -30.49 29.25
N ARG A 1015 8.91 -31.72 28.76
CA ARG A 1015 9.00 -32.02 27.32
C ARG A 1015 7.63 -31.82 26.65
N PRO A 1016 7.55 -31.22 25.46
CA PRO A 1016 6.29 -31.09 24.76
C PRO A 1016 5.80 -32.47 24.30
N ILE A 1017 4.49 -32.70 24.40
CA ILE A 1017 3.80 -33.88 23.89
C ILE A 1017 3.25 -33.53 22.51
N LEU A 1018 3.77 -34.18 21.47
CA LEU A 1018 3.48 -33.82 20.07
C LEU A 1018 2.75 -34.94 19.34
N SER A 1019 1.85 -34.57 18.44
CA SER A 1019 1.20 -35.47 17.48
C SER A 1019 1.52 -34.99 16.07
N PHE A 1020 2.02 -35.90 15.22
CA PHE A 1020 2.44 -35.59 13.86
C PHE A 1020 1.82 -36.57 12.87
N ASN A 1021 1.26 -36.05 11.78
CA ASN A 1021 0.77 -36.83 10.65
C ASN A 1021 1.53 -36.41 9.38
N PRO A 1022 2.30 -37.31 8.74
CA PRO A 1022 3.03 -36.99 7.52
C PRO A 1022 2.16 -36.50 6.36
N GLU A 1023 0.89 -36.90 6.29
CA GLU A 1023 -0.03 -36.44 5.24
C GLU A 1023 -0.30 -34.93 5.35
N ASN A 1024 -0.28 -34.37 6.57
CA ASN A 1024 -0.50 -32.94 6.83
C ASN A 1024 0.63 -32.05 6.29
N VAL A 1025 1.76 -32.62 5.87
CA VAL A 1025 2.92 -31.88 5.34
C VAL A 1025 3.31 -32.36 3.95
N SER A 1026 2.40 -33.07 3.28
CA SER A 1026 2.51 -33.37 1.85
C SER A 1026 2.38 -32.07 1.03
N GLU A 1027 2.94 -32.05 -0.18
CA GLU A 1027 2.89 -30.85 -1.03
C GLU A 1027 1.45 -30.45 -1.40
N ASP A 1028 0.57 -31.43 -1.59
CA ASP A 1028 -0.83 -31.23 -1.97
C ASP A 1028 -1.68 -30.69 -0.81
N GLU A 1029 -1.31 -30.99 0.43
CA GLU A 1029 -1.97 -30.46 1.63
C GLU A 1029 -1.41 -29.09 2.03
N LEU A 1030 -0.09 -28.90 1.89
CA LEU A 1030 0.60 -27.68 2.31
C LEU A 1030 0.25 -26.47 1.44
N TYR A 1031 0.02 -26.68 0.14
CA TYR A 1031 -0.15 -25.60 -0.82
C TYR A 1031 -1.50 -25.63 -1.51
N THR A 1032 -2.18 -24.49 -1.49
CA THR A 1032 -3.35 -24.23 -2.33
C THR A 1032 -2.96 -23.48 -3.60
N VAL A 1033 -3.67 -23.75 -4.69
CA VAL A 1033 -3.47 -23.04 -5.95
C VAL A 1033 -4.40 -21.85 -6.02
N ASN A 1034 -3.85 -20.65 -6.24
CA ASN A 1034 -4.64 -19.46 -6.45
C ASN A 1034 -5.37 -19.53 -7.80
N ASP A 1035 -6.69 -19.68 -7.76
CA ASP A 1035 -7.53 -19.93 -8.94
C ASP A 1035 -7.42 -18.80 -9.98
N PHE A 1036 -7.53 -17.54 -9.58
CA PHE A 1036 -7.55 -16.43 -10.53
C PHE A 1036 -6.15 -16.08 -11.07
N SER A 1037 -5.12 -16.09 -10.24
CA SER A 1037 -3.75 -15.73 -10.63
C SER A 1037 -3.11 -16.78 -11.55
N SER A 1038 -3.46 -18.06 -11.36
CA SER A 1038 -2.91 -19.17 -12.15
C SER A 1038 -3.46 -19.27 -13.57
N ARG A 1039 -4.52 -18.53 -13.91
CA ARG A 1039 -5.15 -18.52 -15.24
C ARG A 1039 -4.55 -17.46 -16.15
N TRP A 1040 -4.46 -17.76 -17.44
CA TRP A 1040 -4.27 -16.71 -18.45
C TRP A 1040 -5.53 -15.84 -18.57
N LYS A 1041 -5.33 -14.54 -18.78
CA LYS A 1041 -6.42 -13.54 -18.87
C LYS A 1041 -6.16 -12.60 -20.04
N MET A 1042 -7.18 -12.27 -20.83
CA MET A 1042 -7.06 -11.30 -21.92
C MET A 1042 -7.96 -10.09 -21.69
N GLN A 1043 -7.47 -8.91 -22.08
CA GLN A 1043 -8.20 -7.65 -22.07
C GLN A 1043 -8.08 -6.97 -23.43
N LEU A 1044 -9.20 -6.49 -23.97
CA LEU A 1044 -9.25 -5.81 -25.25
C LEU A 1044 -9.62 -4.34 -25.05
N GLY A 1045 -9.04 -3.48 -25.86
CA GLY A 1045 -9.30 -2.05 -25.80
C GLY A 1045 -9.29 -1.39 -27.17
N ILE A 1046 -10.02 -0.28 -27.26
CA ILE A 1046 -9.96 0.66 -28.37
C ILE A 1046 -9.86 2.07 -27.82
N LYS A 1047 -8.97 2.88 -28.40
CA LYS A 1047 -8.77 4.27 -28.03
C LYS A 1047 -8.69 5.13 -29.29
N TYR A 1048 -9.35 6.27 -29.28
CA TYR A 1048 -9.22 7.28 -30.31
C TYR A 1048 -8.51 8.50 -29.73
N ASN A 1049 -7.43 8.94 -30.36
CA ASN A 1049 -6.64 10.10 -29.99
C ASN A 1049 -6.82 11.20 -31.03
N PHE A 1050 -6.97 12.46 -30.61
CA PHE A 1050 -7.11 13.58 -31.53
C PHE A 1050 -6.37 14.85 -31.09
#